data_AF-A0A5C7T5S1-F1
#
_entry.id   AF-A0A5C7T5S1-F1
#
_cell.length_a   1.000
_cell.length_b   1.000
_cell.length_c   1.000
_cell.angle_alpha   90.00
_cell.angle_beta   90.00
_cell.angle_gamma   90.00
#
_symmetry.space_group_name_H-M   'P 1'
#
loop_
_entity.id
_entity.type
_entity.pdbx_description
1 polymer ?
#
loop_
_entity_poly.entity_id
_entity_poly.type
_entity_poly.pdbx_seq_one_letter_code
_entity_poly.pdbx_strand_id
1 'polypeptide(L)'
;MFGFQSRVGLPATVATINAQPVRVQPGETLLAAALREGVDFPHSCRVGGCASCKCRLVEGQVRELTETSYLLTQEELAQRTILACQSVPLGPVRVEVAQTRVLDIAQCSGRVVRQTALTHDILRLTVRLESPLSFKPGQFAQIALEGLPGVERSYSFASIPDDSALVDFFVRRVPGGVFTDYVHSHPLEGTRLHLQGPMGMFWLRESDAPVLFVAGGSGLAPVLAMLRGLQQQGSARAVTVLFGARTEADLYCMDELRAMEQGWAGQFRLVPVLSEAQADAPWTGARGLVTEHVPQLLEPGMHAYLCGPPAMVDAVQVQLLQAGLAKAHIHADRFVTQKEALARLDTEQTAMETIAPPQGLGERLVALWHYLKFFLFHVEGLAVAAALFAGGGWITAALLGFSLFSTLGDMLLGDDTTTPRYRHPGVLTVQLWMALPVLLLICFAAVWSVSPGDPLGAGALLSHWSGVDLLAARDATHWVHHVSAFLITGLMIGMVGTIPGHELTHRTWEPVSLWVGRWLLAFSFDVGFAIEHVYGHHRYVSTLQDPATAPRGRNVYAHVLISTVRGNISAWHIEAGRLRRRGLAVLSWHNAYLRGLGMSALLVAAAWALGGVGAALFFCACALWGKALLEIVNYMEHYGIVRDPAQPVQPRHSWNTNKRVSSWAMFNLTRHSHHHAQGEVPYQDLQPYPNAPMMIGGYLTTISVALIPPLWHKLMTPKVRAWDRDYANAAERVLAVQASARAGWTA
;
A
#
# COMPACT_ATOMS: atom_id res chain seq x y z
N MET A 1 -36.23 6.05 20.41
CA MET A 1 -36.56 4.63 20.14
C MET A 1 -35.73 4.19 18.94
N PHE A 2 -34.42 3.99 19.15
CA PHE A 2 -33.48 3.56 18.12
C PHE A 2 -33.16 2.11 18.42
N GLY A 3 -33.69 1.21 17.59
CA GLY A 3 -33.36 -0.20 17.70
C GLY A 3 -31.87 -0.39 17.44
N PHE A 4 -31.14 -0.82 18.47
CA PHE A 4 -29.95 -1.63 18.29
C PHE A 4 -30.38 -2.87 17.50
N GLN A 5 -30.39 -2.79 16.16
CA GLN A 5 -30.29 -4.00 15.36
C GLN A 5 -28.88 -4.52 15.60
N SER A 6 -28.83 -5.51 16.49
CA SER A 6 -27.72 -6.42 16.68
C SER A 6 -27.01 -6.70 15.36
N ARG A 7 -25.68 -6.68 15.38
CA ARG A 7 -24.80 -7.30 14.39
C ARG A 7 -25.29 -8.74 14.13
N VAL A 8 -26.21 -8.94 13.20
CA VAL A 8 -26.39 -10.24 12.56
C VAL A 8 -25.17 -10.36 11.67
N GLY A 9 -24.15 -11.08 12.13
CA GLY A 9 -23.03 -11.46 11.28
C GLY A 9 -23.62 -12.11 10.04
N LEU A 10 -23.40 -11.51 8.87
CA LEU A 10 -23.87 -12.09 7.61
C LEU A 10 -23.37 -13.53 7.55
N PRO A 11 -24.24 -14.53 7.33
CA PRO A 11 -23.78 -15.91 7.26
C PRO A 11 -22.78 -16.07 6.12
N ALA A 12 -21.87 -17.03 6.25
CA ALA A 12 -21.01 -17.42 5.13
C ALA A 12 -21.91 -17.72 3.92
N THR A 13 -21.53 -17.21 2.75
CA THR A 13 -22.32 -17.33 1.54
C THR A 13 -21.50 -17.83 0.37
N VAL A 14 -22.14 -18.06 -0.77
CA VAL A 14 -21.49 -18.53 -1.99
C VAL A 14 -21.62 -17.45 -3.05
N ALA A 15 -20.49 -17.01 -3.58
CA ALA A 15 -20.42 -16.17 -4.76
C ALA A 15 -20.09 -17.04 -5.98
N THR A 16 -20.85 -16.94 -7.06
CA THR A 16 -20.53 -17.59 -8.34
C THR A 16 -19.77 -16.59 -9.21
N ILE A 17 -18.46 -16.78 -9.36
CA ILE A 17 -17.57 -15.93 -10.16
C ILE A 17 -17.31 -16.63 -11.49
N ASN A 18 -17.86 -16.12 -12.60
CA ASN A 18 -17.76 -16.74 -13.93
C ASN A 18 -18.08 -18.26 -13.93
N ALA A 19 -19.17 -18.64 -13.26
CA ALA A 19 -19.62 -20.03 -13.05
C ALA A 19 -18.82 -20.86 -12.02
N GLN A 20 -17.74 -20.35 -11.43
CA GLN A 20 -17.05 -21.02 -10.31
C GLN A 20 -17.64 -20.60 -8.95
N PRO A 21 -18.07 -21.54 -8.10
CA PRO A 21 -18.52 -21.23 -6.75
C PRO A 21 -17.33 -20.91 -5.83
N VAL A 22 -17.40 -19.77 -5.17
CA VAL A 22 -16.42 -19.26 -4.20
C VAL A 22 -17.12 -19.10 -2.87
N ARG A 23 -16.58 -19.72 -1.82
CA ARG A 23 -17.08 -19.53 -0.47
C ARG A 23 -16.63 -18.16 0.03
N VAL A 24 -17.56 -17.36 0.52
CA VAL A 24 -17.32 -16.01 1.07
C VAL A 24 -17.59 -16.03 2.56
N GLN A 25 -16.60 -15.65 3.36
CA GLN A 25 -16.73 -15.58 4.81
C GLN A 25 -17.55 -14.33 5.22
N PRO A 26 -18.17 -14.34 6.42
CA PRO A 26 -18.88 -13.19 6.96
C PRO A 26 -18.03 -11.90 6.90
N GLY A 27 -18.52 -10.88 6.19
CA GLY A 27 -17.84 -9.58 6.09
C GLY A 27 -16.69 -9.51 5.08
N GLU A 28 -16.38 -10.61 4.39
CA GLU A 28 -15.32 -10.68 3.39
C GLU A 28 -15.74 -10.08 2.04
N THR A 29 -14.80 -9.44 1.35
CA THR A 29 -15.04 -8.90 0.00
C THR A 29 -14.96 -9.98 -1.07
N LEU A 30 -15.64 -9.78 -2.20
CA LEU A 30 -15.61 -10.70 -3.33
C LEU A 30 -14.18 -10.96 -3.84
N LEU A 31 -13.34 -9.93 -3.89
CA LEU A 31 -11.95 -10.10 -4.31
C LEU A 31 -11.15 -10.93 -3.29
N ALA A 32 -11.28 -10.65 -1.99
CA ALA A 32 -10.56 -11.40 -0.96
C ALA A 32 -10.95 -12.89 -0.98
N ALA A 33 -12.25 -13.18 -1.10
CA ALA A 33 -12.75 -14.54 -1.22
C ALA A 33 -12.24 -15.23 -2.48
N ALA A 34 -12.25 -14.55 -3.63
CA ALA A 34 -11.73 -15.07 -4.88
C ALA A 34 -10.25 -15.44 -4.76
N LEU A 35 -9.42 -14.52 -4.26
CA LEU A 35 -7.98 -14.75 -4.10
C LEU A 35 -7.67 -15.87 -3.09
N ARG A 36 -8.44 -15.98 -2.00
CA ARG A 36 -8.29 -17.07 -1.02
C ARG A 36 -8.58 -18.43 -1.64
N GLU A 37 -9.66 -18.53 -2.41
CA GLU A 37 -10.07 -19.78 -3.07
C GLU A 37 -9.31 -20.03 -4.38
N GLY A 38 -8.29 -19.21 -4.70
CA GLY A 38 -7.47 -19.36 -5.89
C GLY A 38 -8.16 -19.01 -7.22
N VAL A 39 -9.29 -18.30 -7.17
CA VAL A 39 -10.01 -17.82 -8.35
C VAL A 39 -9.36 -16.55 -8.88
N ASP A 40 -8.97 -16.59 -10.16
CA ASP A 40 -8.33 -15.47 -10.85
C ASP A 40 -9.30 -14.27 -10.94
N PHE A 41 -8.80 -13.11 -10.56
CA PHE A 41 -9.55 -11.88 -10.49
C PHE A 41 -8.63 -10.68 -10.77
N PRO A 42 -8.92 -9.83 -11.79
CA PRO A 42 -8.15 -8.62 -12.05
C PRO A 42 -8.14 -7.71 -10.81
N HIS A 43 -6.96 -7.31 -10.34
CA HIS A 43 -6.85 -6.37 -9.22
C HIS A 43 -5.50 -5.65 -9.21
N SER A 44 -5.42 -4.53 -8.49
CA SER A 44 -4.16 -3.79 -8.31
C SER A 44 -4.09 -3.14 -6.94
N CYS A 45 -5.01 -2.24 -6.59
CA CYS A 45 -4.91 -1.48 -5.33
C CYS A 45 -5.64 -2.10 -4.14
N ARG A 46 -6.60 -3.02 -4.36
CA ARG A 46 -7.52 -3.60 -3.35
C ARG A 46 -8.37 -2.59 -2.52
N VAL A 47 -8.18 -1.28 -2.70
CA VAL A 47 -8.93 -0.19 -2.04
C VAL A 47 -10.02 0.50 -2.87
N GLY A 48 -10.33 -0.02 -4.05
CA GLY A 48 -11.29 0.63 -4.96
C GLY A 48 -10.72 1.78 -5.80
N GLY A 49 -9.63 2.44 -5.39
CA GLY A 49 -9.08 3.62 -6.08
C GLY A 49 -8.62 3.41 -7.54
N CYS A 50 -8.08 2.23 -7.89
CA CYS A 50 -7.60 1.93 -9.24
C CYS A 50 -8.67 1.40 -10.20
N ALA A 51 -9.80 0.94 -9.66
CA ALA A 51 -10.90 0.31 -10.38
C ALA A 51 -10.53 -0.86 -11.32
N SER A 52 -9.40 -1.55 -11.10
CA SER A 52 -9.02 -2.72 -11.93
C SER A 52 -9.82 -3.98 -11.62
N CYS A 53 -10.40 -4.08 -10.42
CA CYS A 53 -11.27 -5.19 -10.00
C CYS A 53 -12.74 -5.03 -10.39
N LYS A 54 -13.01 -4.28 -11.46
CA LYS A 54 -14.36 -4.14 -12.00
C LYS A 54 -14.90 -5.51 -12.41
N CYS A 55 -16.12 -5.79 -11.98
CA CYS A 55 -16.89 -6.94 -12.44
C CYS A 55 -18.37 -6.58 -12.53
N ARG A 56 -19.14 -7.36 -13.27
CA ARG A 56 -20.58 -7.16 -13.43
C ARG A 56 -21.33 -8.00 -12.41
N LEU A 57 -22.17 -7.38 -11.58
CA LEU A 57 -23.08 -8.09 -10.69
C LEU A 57 -24.33 -8.54 -11.46
N VAL A 58 -24.38 -9.82 -11.77
CA VAL A 58 -25.46 -10.43 -12.55
C VAL A 58 -26.68 -10.70 -11.66
N GLU A 59 -26.46 -11.34 -10.51
CA GLU A 59 -27.51 -11.74 -9.57
C GLU A 59 -27.11 -11.45 -8.12
N GLY A 60 -28.12 -11.25 -7.27
CA GLY A 60 -27.95 -10.97 -5.85
C GLY A 60 -27.65 -9.50 -5.55
N GLN A 61 -27.22 -9.25 -4.31
CA GLN A 61 -26.92 -7.92 -3.77
C GLN A 61 -25.61 -7.93 -2.98
N VAL A 62 -24.87 -6.82 -3.08
CA VAL A 62 -23.65 -6.59 -2.32
C VAL A 62 -23.82 -5.31 -1.49
N ARG A 63 -23.22 -5.29 -0.32
CA ARG A 63 -22.96 -4.09 0.45
C ARG A 63 -21.64 -3.50 -0.02
N GLU A 64 -21.68 -2.28 -0.54
CA GLU A 64 -20.48 -1.54 -0.91
C GLU A 64 -19.80 -1.01 0.35
N LEU A 65 -18.50 -1.28 0.49
CA LEU A 65 -17.64 -0.72 1.53
C LEU A 65 -17.27 0.73 1.22
N THR A 66 -17.13 1.05 -0.07
CA THR A 66 -16.89 2.39 -0.58
C THR A 66 -17.92 2.69 -1.66
N GLU A 67 -18.49 3.89 -1.66
CA GLU A 67 -19.51 4.28 -2.63
C GLU A 67 -18.92 4.29 -4.05
N THR A 68 -19.24 3.26 -4.84
CA THR A 68 -18.61 3.02 -6.16
C THR A 68 -18.91 4.12 -7.17
N SER A 69 -19.98 4.90 -6.95
CA SER A 69 -20.34 6.06 -7.77
C SER A 69 -19.34 7.23 -7.69
N TYR A 70 -18.35 7.20 -6.79
CA TYR A 70 -17.19 8.09 -6.88
C TYR A 70 -16.19 7.67 -7.98
N LEU A 71 -16.18 6.39 -8.36
CA LEU A 71 -15.12 5.74 -9.14
C LEU A 71 -15.58 5.19 -10.50
N LEU A 72 -16.84 4.77 -10.61
CA LEU A 72 -17.45 4.20 -11.82
C LEU A 72 -18.17 5.25 -12.66
N THR A 73 -18.30 5.02 -13.97
CA THR A 73 -19.09 5.86 -14.87
C THR A 73 -20.60 5.59 -14.73
N GLN A 74 -21.44 6.46 -15.31
CA GLN A 74 -22.89 6.26 -15.28
C GLN A 74 -23.33 5.00 -16.05
N GLU A 75 -22.67 4.71 -17.18
CA GLU A 75 -22.90 3.50 -17.97
C GLU A 75 -22.52 2.24 -17.20
N GLU A 76 -21.38 2.25 -16.51
CA GLU A 76 -20.93 1.15 -15.66
C GLU A 76 -21.92 0.87 -14.51
N LEU A 77 -22.40 1.93 -13.84
CA LEU A 77 -23.42 1.79 -12.80
C LEU A 77 -24.73 1.23 -13.37
N ALA A 78 -25.17 1.70 -14.54
CA ALA A 78 -26.36 1.20 -15.22
C ALA A 78 -26.23 -0.29 -15.61
N GLN A 79 -25.01 -0.75 -15.92
CA GLN A 79 -24.70 -2.16 -16.21
C GLN A 79 -24.50 -3.01 -14.94
N ARG A 80 -24.75 -2.46 -13.74
CA ARG A 80 -24.49 -3.11 -12.44
C ARG A 80 -23.02 -3.52 -12.27
N THR A 81 -22.09 -2.72 -12.79
CA THR A 81 -20.66 -2.88 -12.49
C THR A 81 -20.40 -2.56 -11.03
N ILE A 82 -19.60 -3.40 -10.36
CA ILE A 82 -19.15 -3.23 -8.99
C ILE A 82 -17.62 -3.34 -8.92
N LEU A 83 -17.03 -2.93 -7.80
CA LEU A 83 -15.63 -3.16 -7.50
C LEU A 83 -15.51 -4.34 -6.53
N ALA A 84 -14.97 -5.47 -6.98
CA ALA A 84 -14.94 -6.70 -6.17
C ALA A 84 -14.18 -6.53 -4.84
N CYS A 85 -13.15 -5.68 -4.82
CA CYS A 85 -12.40 -5.37 -3.60
C CYS A 85 -13.16 -4.51 -2.59
N GLN A 86 -14.28 -3.89 -2.99
CA GLN A 86 -15.11 -3.02 -2.15
C GLN A 86 -16.54 -3.55 -2.02
N SER A 87 -16.78 -4.82 -2.33
CA SER A 87 -18.12 -5.41 -2.36
C SER A 87 -18.21 -6.63 -1.46
N VAL A 88 -19.02 -6.57 -0.40
CA VAL A 88 -19.32 -7.67 0.51
C VAL A 88 -20.70 -8.25 0.18
N PRO A 89 -20.82 -9.52 -0.22
CA PRO A 89 -22.12 -10.13 -0.52
C PRO A 89 -23.09 -10.12 0.67
N LEU A 90 -24.36 -9.83 0.43
CA LEU A 90 -25.44 -9.89 1.43
C LEU A 90 -26.17 -11.26 1.45
N GLY A 91 -25.79 -12.14 0.53
CA GLY A 91 -26.34 -13.47 0.30
C GLY A 91 -25.67 -14.07 -0.94
N PRO A 92 -26.22 -15.13 -1.54
CA PRO A 92 -25.69 -15.69 -2.77
C PRO A 92 -25.67 -14.65 -3.88
N VAL A 93 -24.55 -14.51 -4.58
CA VAL A 93 -24.36 -13.54 -5.67
C VAL A 93 -23.73 -14.22 -6.87
N ARG A 94 -24.02 -13.73 -8.07
CA ARG A 94 -23.34 -14.14 -9.30
C ARG A 94 -22.68 -12.94 -9.94
N VAL A 95 -21.38 -13.04 -10.18
CA VAL A 95 -20.58 -11.98 -10.82
C VAL A 95 -19.88 -12.50 -12.06
N GLU A 96 -19.80 -11.64 -13.06
CA GLU A 96 -19.03 -11.88 -14.28
C GLU A 96 -17.81 -10.95 -14.31
N VAL A 97 -16.65 -11.55 -14.54
CA VAL A 97 -15.35 -10.88 -14.59
C VAL A 97 -14.75 -11.22 -15.94
N ALA A 98 -14.15 -10.24 -16.62
CA ALA A 98 -13.45 -10.51 -17.86
C ALA A 98 -12.33 -11.56 -17.61
N GLN A 99 -12.52 -12.80 -18.06
CA GLN A 99 -11.57 -13.89 -17.85
C GLN A 99 -10.40 -13.76 -18.84
N THR A 100 -9.19 -13.96 -18.35
CA THR A 100 -8.13 -14.64 -19.08
C THR A 100 -8.41 -16.14 -19.03
N ARG A 101 -8.60 -16.82 -20.17
CA ARG A 101 -9.05 -18.24 -20.29
C ARG A 101 -8.43 -19.19 -19.24
N VAL A 102 -9.29 -19.94 -18.54
CA VAL A 102 -8.94 -21.10 -17.70
C VAL A 102 -8.58 -22.30 -18.61
N LEU A 103 -7.47 -23.00 -18.32
CA LEU A 103 -7.11 -24.28 -18.94
C LEU A 103 -7.57 -25.43 -18.02
N ASP A 104 -8.07 -26.54 -18.56
CA ASP A 104 -8.54 -27.70 -17.79
C ASP A 104 -7.36 -28.33 -17.01
N ILE A 105 -7.47 -28.38 -15.68
CA ILE A 105 -6.49 -29.02 -14.80
C ILE A 105 -6.76 -30.53 -14.78
N ALA A 106 -5.84 -31.33 -15.31
CA ALA A 106 -5.91 -32.78 -15.25
C ALA A 106 -5.24 -33.33 -13.98
N GLN A 107 -5.72 -34.49 -13.53
CA GLN A 107 -5.02 -35.33 -12.55
C GLN A 107 -4.56 -36.60 -13.27
N CYS A 108 -3.26 -36.84 -13.30
CA CYS A 108 -2.69 -38.03 -13.93
C CYS A 108 -1.53 -38.59 -13.11
N SER A 109 -1.22 -39.86 -13.34
CA SER A 109 -0.06 -40.52 -12.73
C SER A 109 1.00 -40.81 -13.80
N GLY A 110 2.23 -41.01 -13.34
CA GLY A 110 3.35 -41.41 -14.17
C GLY A 110 4.42 -42.15 -13.37
N ARG A 111 5.50 -42.54 -14.05
CA ARG A 111 6.69 -43.13 -13.44
C ARG A 111 7.94 -42.34 -13.80
N VAL A 112 8.81 -42.13 -12.82
CA VAL A 112 10.13 -41.57 -13.08
C VAL A 112 10.92 -42.59 -13.90
N VAL A 113 11.34 -42.22 -15.09
CA VAL A 113 12.10 -43.11 -16.00
C VAL A 113 13.58 -42.77 -16.06
N ARG A 114 13.95 -41.56 -15.60
CA ARG A 114 15.34 -41.13 -15.54
C ARG A 114 15.53 -40.03 -14.50
N GLN A 115 16.65 -40.10 -13.81
CA GLN A 115 17.10 -39.10 -12.84
C GLN A 115 18.54 -38.68 -13.17
N THR A 116 18.77 -37.40 -13.48
CA THR A 116 20.10 -36.93 -13.94
C THR A 116 20.53 -35.68 -13.18
N ALA A 117 21.69 -35.72 -12.52
CA ALA A 117 22.29 -34.53 -11.93
C ALA A 117 22.72 -33.55 -13.03
N LEU A 118 22.29 -32.29 -12.92
CA LEU A 118 22.65 -31.21 -13.86
C LEU A 118 23.74 -30.30 -13.28
N THR A 119 23.67 -30.03 -11.98
CA THR A 119 24.69 -29.31 -11.21
C THR A 119 24.86 -30.00 -9.84
N HIS A 120 25.65 -29.40 -8.95
CA HIS A 120 25.79 -29.87 -7.56
C HIS A 120 24.47 -29.81 -6.76
N ASP A 121 23.51 -28.95 -7.15
CA ASP A 121 22.25 -28.74 -6.44
C ASP A 121 21.00 -28.77 -7.34
N ILE A 122 21.10 -29.09 -8.65
CA ILE A 122 19.95 -29.21 -9.56
C ILE A 122 19.92 -30.57 -10.23
N LEU A 123 18.75 -31.20 -10.23
CA LEU A 123 18.51 -32.53 -10.80
C LEU A 123 17.35 -32.50 -11.80
N ARG A 124 17.49 -33.20 -12.92
CA ARG A 124 16.42 -33.46 -13.91
C ARG A 124 15.70 -34.76 -13.57
N LEU A 125 14.39 -34.66 -13.33
CA LEU A 125 13.49 -35.80 -13.27
C LEU A 125 12.73 -35.90 -14.58
N THR A 126 12.91 -36.99 -15.32
CA THR A 126 12.10 -37.34 -16.49
C THR A 126 11.03 -38.33 -16.06
N VAL A 127 9.76 -37.99 -16.29
CA VAL A 127 8.59 -38.78 -15.91
C VAL A 127 7.83 -39.18 -17.17
N ARG A 128 7.48 -40.47 -17.28
CA ARG A 128 6.53 -40.96 -18.27
C ARG A 128 5.14 -40.97 -17.67
N LEU A 129 4.25 -40.14 -18.20
CA LEU A 129 2.85 -40.09 -17.79
C LEU A 129 2.07 -41.26 -18.40
N GLU A 130 1.00 -41.67 -17.72
CA GLU A 130 0.09 -42.73 -18.19
C GLU A 130 -0.71 -42.30 -19.44
N SER A 131 -0.90 -40.98 -19.61
CA SER A 131 -1.49 -40.37 -20.82
C SER A 131 -0.79 -39.05 -21.14
N PRO A 132 -0.71 -38.65 -22.42
CA PRO A 132 -0.19 -37.34 -22.79
C PRO A 132 -0.98 -36.22 -22.11
N LEU A 133 -0.25 -35.20 -21.64
CA LEU A 133 -0.83 -34.02 -21.00
C LEU A 133 -0.72 -32.82 -21.94
N SER A 134 -1.83 -32.15 -22.21
CA SER A 134 -1.81 -30.87 -22.91
C SER A 134 -1.43 -29.76 -21.93
N PHE A 135 -0.41 -28.96 -22.27
CA PHE A 135 -0.01 -27.80 -21.50
C PHE A 135 0.70 -26.77 -22.38
N LYS A 136 0.77 -25.52 -21.94
CA LYS A 136 1.56 -24.49 -22.64
C LYS A 136 2.98 -24.45 -22.09
N PRO A 137 4.02 -24.38 -22.95
CA PRO A 137 5.39 -24.19 -22.50
C PRO A 137 5.53 -22.99 -21.54
N GLY A 138 6.09 -23.26 -20.36
CA GLY A 138 6.21 -22.31 -19.25
C GLY A 138 5.29 -22.60 -18.07
N GLN A 139 4.21 -23.37 -18.27
CA GLN A 139 3.33 -23.81 -17.19
C GLN A 139 4.02 -24.80 -16.23
N PHE A 140 3.38 -25.06 -15.09
CA PHE A 140 3.86 -25.98 -14.07
C PHE A 140 2.80 -27.02 -13.71
N ALA A 141 3.21 -28.02 -12.93
CA ALA A 141 2.31 -28.94 -12.27
C ALA A 141 2.70 -29.12 -10.80
N GLN A 142 1.73 -29.51 -9.98
CA GLN A 142 2.00 -30.06 -8.66
C GLN A 142 2.35 -31.52 -8.80
N ILE A 143 3.46 -31.94 -8.18
CA ILE A 143 3.91 -33.33 -8.19
C ILE A 143 4.03 -33.87 -6.76
N ALA A 144 3.67 -35.14 -6.59
CA ALA A 144 3.87 -35.92 -5.37
C ALA A 144 4.53 -37.25 -5.71
N LEU A 145 5.51 -37.66 -4.90
CA LEU A 145 6.17 -38.96 -5.04
C LEU A 145 5.51 -39.97 -4.10
N GLU A 146 5.33 -41.20 -4.54
CA GLU A 146 4.79 -42.29 -3.72
C GLU A 146 5.61 -42.51 -2.42
N GLY A 147 6.93 -42.32 -2.49
CA GLY A 147 7.83 -42.40 -1.33
C GLY A 147 7.75 -41.23 -0.36
N LEU A 148 6.94 -40.20 -0.65
CA LEU A 148 6.70 -39.02 0.19
C LEU A 148 5.20 -38.69 0.27
N PRO A 149 4.40 -39.52 0.95
CA PRO A 149 2.97 -39.30 1.06
C PRO A 149 2.66 -37.95 1.74
N GLY A 150 1.72 -37.20 1.17
CA GLY A 150 1.28 -35.91 1.70
C GLY A 150 2.21 -34.73 1.39
N VAL A 151 3.27 -34.93 0.60
CA VAL A 151 4.19 -33.85 0.19
C VAL A 151 4.04 -33.55 -1.29
N GLU A 152 3.32 -32.47 -1.59
CA GLU A 152 3.11 -31.94 -2.94
C GLU A 152 3.92 -30.67 -3.19
N ARG A 153 4.54 -30.54 -4.35
CA ARG A 153 5.34 -29.36 -4.72
C ARG A 153 5.13 -28.97 -6.18
N SER A 154 5.17 -27.67 -6.44
CA SER A 154 5.06 -27.12 -7.79
C SER A 154 6.40 -27.15 -8.51
N TYR A 155 6.42 -27.73 -9.72
CA TYR A 155 7.57 -27.69 -10.62
C TYR A 155 7.13 -27.37 -12.05
N SER A 156 7.80 -26.40 -12.66
CA SER A 156 7.59 -26.03 -14.05
C SER A 156 8.02 -27.16 -14.99
N PHE A 157 7.25 -27.37 -16.05
CA PHE A 157 7.66 -28.26 -17.12
C PHE A 157 8.90 -27.69 -17.81
N ALA A 158 9.91 -28.54 -18.02
CA ALA A 158 11.08 -28.22 -18.83
C ALA A 158 10.98 -28.79 -20.26
N SER A 159 10.00 -29.64 -20.54
CA SER A 159 9.72 -30.23 -21.85
C SER A 159 8.55 -29.51 -22.55
N ILE A 160 8.32 -29.88 -23.80
CA ILE A 160 7.13 -29.50 -24.58
C ILE A 160 6.03 -30.57 -24.41
N PRO A 161 4.75 -30.21 -24.61
CA PRO A 161 3.70 -31.21 -24.74
C PRO A 161 3.90 -32.01 -26.04
N ASP A 162 3.96 -33.33 -25.94
CA ASP A 162 4.01 -34.22 -27.11
C ASP A 162 3.33 -35.56 -26.83
N ASP A 163 3.19 -36.38 -27.88
CA ASP A 163 2.55 -37.70 -27.80
C ASP A 163 3.41 -38.75 -27.06
N SER A 164 4.66 -38.43 -26.71
CA SER A 164 5.53 -39.36 -25.98
C SER A 164 5.15 -39.49 -24.50
N ALA A 165 4.34 -38.54 -24.00
CA ALA A 165 3.96 -38.41 -22.60
C ALA A 165 5.16 -38.30 -21.64
N LEU A 166 6.33 -37.86 -22.14
CA LEU A 166 7.52 -37.61 -21.33
C LEU A 166 7.55 -36.15 -20.88
N VAL A 167 7.61 -35.95 -19.57
CA VAL A 167 7.77 -34.61 -18.98
C VAL A 167 9.02 -34.51 -18.14
N ASP A 168 9.68 -33.36 -18.20
CA ASP A 168 10.88 -33.07 -17.42
C ASP A 168 10.62 -32.01 -16.36
N PHE A 169 11.21 -32.19 -15.18
CA PHE A 169 11.24 -31.21 -14.10
C PHE A 169 12.67 -30.97 -13.62
N PHE A 170 13.04 -29.71 -13.38
CA PHE A 170 14.32 -29.37 -12.76
C PHE A 170 14.13 -29.06 -11.28
N VAL A 171 14.64 -29.94 -10.43
CA VAL A 171 14.49 -29.89 -8.98
C VAL A 171 15.77 -29.37 -8.36
N ARG A 172 15.75 -28.14 -7.86
CA ARG A 172 16.85 -27.58 -7.06
C ARG A 172 16.76 -28.06 -5.62
N ARG A 173 17.90 -28.43 -5.03
CA ARG A 173 18.02 -28.77 -3.61
C ARG A 173 17.88 -27.51 -2.75
N VAL A 174 16.88 -27.51 -1.87
CA VAL A 174 16.72 -26.48 -0.84
C VAL A 174 17.17 -27.07 0.50
N PRO A 175 18.12 -26.45 1.22
CA PRO A 175 18.56 -26.97 2.52
C PRO A 175 17.40 -27.16 3.50
N GLY A 176 17.21 -28.39 3.99
CA GLY A 176 16.13 -28.77 4.90
C GLY A 176 14.77 -28.92 4.22
N GLY A 177 14.72 -28.95 2.89
CA GLY A 177 13.50 -29.11 2.12
C GLY A 177 13.11 -30.58 1.97
N VAL A 178 11.99 -31.00 2.55
CA VAL A 178 11.51 -32.40 2.56
C VAL A 178 11.52 -33.05 1.18
N PHE A 179 10.85 -32.44 0.20
CA PHE A 179 10.75 -33.00 -1.15
C PHE A 179 12.10 -32.98 -1.89
N THR A 180 12.79 -31.85 -1.86
CA THR A 180 14.03 -31.66 -2.63
C THR A 180 15.18 -32.48 -2.06
N ASP A 181 15.28 -32.63 -0.74
CA ASP A 181 16.29 -33.49 -0.12
C ASP A 181 16.02 -34.96 -0.47
N TYR A 182 14.77 -35.41 -0.47
CA TYR A 182 14.42 -36.77 -0.89
C TYR A 182 14.80 -37.05 -2.34
N VAL A 183 14.43 -36.15 -3.27
CA VAL A 183 14.79 -36.25 -4.69
C VAL A 183 16.30 -36.30 -4.91
N HIS A 184 17.08 -35.60 -4.09
CA HIS A 184 18.54 -35.57 -4.25
C HIS A 184 19.27 -36.71 -3.51
N SER A 185 18.61 -37.43 -2.62
CA SER A 185 19.23 -38.48 -1.79
C SER A 185 18.79 -39.90 -2.11
N HIS A 186 17.74 -40.08 -2.92
CA HIS A 186 17.19 -41.40 -3.26
C HIS A 186 17.22 -41.65 -4.77
N PRO A 187 17.51 -42.89 -5.21
CA PRO A 187 17.24 -43.30 -6.58
C PRO A 187 15.73 -43.41 -6.78
N LEU A 188 15.19 -42.65 -7.74
CA LEU A 188 13.76 -42.54 -8.00
C LEU A 188 13.30 -43.27 -9.26
N GLU A 189 14.20 -43.86 -10.04
CA GLU A 189 13.82 -44.59 -11.25
C GLU A 189 12.86 -45.74 -10.94
N GLY A 190 11.73 -45.78 -11.64
CA GLY A 190 10.62 -46.71 -11.41
C GLY A 190 9.58 -46.22 -10.39
N THR A 191 9.89 -45.22 -9.56
CA THR A 191 8.96 -44.67 -8.56
C THR A 191 7.75 -44.02 -9.23
N ARG A 192 6.56 -44.25 -8.66
CA ARG A 192 5.33 -43.60 -9.14
C ARG A 192 5.27 -42.15 -8.67
N LEU A 193 4.81 -41.28 -9.56
CA LEU A 193 4.59 -39.86 -9.33
C LEU A 193 3.14 -39.52 -9.69
N HIS A 194 2.47 -38.80 -8.79
CA HIS A 194 1.18 -38.17 -9.05
C HIS A 194 1.39 -36.74 -9.51
N LEU A 195 0.63 -36.32 -10.52
CA LEU A 195 0.72 -35.01 -11.14
C LEU A 195 -0.66 -34.37 -11.23
N GLN A 196 -0.76 -33.11 -10.82
CA GLN A 196 -1.92 -32.25 -11.04
C GLN A 196 -1.50 -31.01 -11.85
N GLY A 197 -2.06 -30.85 -13.04
CA GLY A 197 -1.71 -29.76 -13.95
C GLY A 197 -2.34 -29.90 -15.34
N PRO A 198 -2.12 -28.93 -16.25
CA PRO A 198 -1.20 -27.81 -16.07
C PRO A 198 -1.77 -26.65 -15.25
N MET A 199 -0.88 -25.88 -14.62
CA MET A 199 -1.17 -24.69 -13.83
C MET A 199 -0.26 -23.54 -14.24
N GLY A 200 -0.63 -22.32 -13.88
CA GLY A 200 0.20 -21.13 -14.07
C GLY A 200 -0.07 -20.38 -15.38
N MET A 201 0.15 -19.06 -15.34
CA MET A 201 -0.08 -18.13 -16.45
C MET A 201 1.20 -17.66 -17.15
N PHE A 202 2.35 -18.17 -16.69
CA PHE A 202 3.67 -17.90 -17.24
C PHE A 202 3.93 -18.80 -18.45
N TRP A 203 3.38 -18.43 -19.60
CA TRP A 203 3.59 -19.14 -20.85
C TRP A 203 3.77 -18.14 -21.99
N LEU A 204 4.52 -18.54 -23.02
CA LEU A 204 4.90 -17.68 -24.12
C LEU A 204 3.67 -17.18 -24.89
N ARG A 205 3.43 -15.88 -24.88
CA ARG A 205 2.40 -15.22 -25.70
C ARG A 205 2.80 -15.26 -27.17
N GLU A 206 1.82 -15.58 -28.02
CA GLU A 206 1.95 -15.48 -29.49
C GLU A 206 2.27 -14.03 -29.87
N SER A 207 3.41 -13.85 -30.53
CA SER A 207 3.93 -12.56 -31.00
C SER A 207 5.20 -12.83 -31.80
N ASP A 208 5.44 -12.01 -32.83
CA ASP A 208 6.69 -12.00 -33.60
C ASP A 208 7.73 -11.03 -33.02
N ALA A 209 7.36 -10.23 -32.02
CA ALA A 209 8.26 -9.27 -31.39
C ALA A 209 9.44 -9.99 -30.70
N PRO A 210 10.65 -9.41 -30.66
CA PRO A 210 11.80 -10.01 -29.97
C PRO A 210 11.46 -10.46 -28.54
N VAL A 211 12.14 -11.49 -28.04
CA VAL A 211 11.90 -12.01 -26.69
C VAL A 211 13.18 -12.08 -25.86
N LEU A 212 13.11 -11.56 -24.63
CA LEU A 212 14.15 -11.68 -23.62
C LEU A 212 13.70 -12.67 -22.55
N PHE A 213 14.41 -13.79 -22.42
CA PHE A 213 14.27 -14.69 -21.29
C PHE A 213 15.33 -14.35 -20.24
N VAL A 214 14.92 -14.20 -18.99
CA VAL A 214 15.84 -14.05 -17.86
C VAL A 214 15.59 -15.17 -16.87
N ALA A 215 16.60 -16.02 -16.69
CA ALA A 215 16.53 -17.19 -15.84
C ALA A 215 17.58 -17.14 -14.73
N GLY A 216 17.28 -17.71 -13.57
CA GLY A 216 18.24 -17.94 -12.51
C GLY A 216 17.93 -19.22 -11.71
N GLY A 217 18.97 -19.97 -11.34
CA GLY A 217 18.82 -21.28 -10.69
C GLY A 217 17.95 -22.22 -11.52
N SER A 218 17.00 -22.92 -10.88
CA SER A 218 16.06 -23.81 -11.59
C SER A 218 15.06 -23.09 -12.51
N GLY A 219 15.03 -21.75 -12.51
CA GLY A 219 14.17 -20.94 -13.38
C GLY A 219 14.43 -21.13 -14.88
N LEU A 220 15.51 -21.81 -15.27
CA LEU A 220 15.75 -22.19 -16.66
C LEU A 220 14.72 -23.23 -17.16
N ALA A 221 14.09 -24.03 -16.30
CA ALA A 221 13.11 -25.05 -16.71
C ALA A 221 11.99 -24.50 -17.63
N PRO A 222 11.14 -23.55 -17.19
CA PRO A 222 10.08 -23.04 -18.04
C PRO A 222 10.60 -22.26 -19.25
N VAL A 223 11.76 -21.63 -19.14
CA VAL A 223 12.42 -20.96 -20.28
C VAL A 223 12.81 -21.98 -21.35
N LEU A 224 13.43 -23.09 -20.96
CA LEU A 224 13.83 -24.14 -21.87
C LEU A 224 12.63 -24.81 -22.55
N ALA A 225 11.53 -25.01 -21.83
CA ALA A 225 10.28 -25.47 -22.43
C ALA A 225 9.79 -24.51 -23.53
N MET A 226 9.78 -23.20 -23.24
CA MET A 226 9.38 -22.17 -24.22
C MET A 226 10.31 -22.13 -25.43
N LEU A 227 11.63 -22.25 -25.24
CA LEU A 227 12.61 -22.30 -26.32
C LEU A 227 12.44 -23.56 -27.19
N ARG A 228 12.26 -24.73 -26.58
CA ARG A 228 11.97 -25.99 -27.29
C ARG A 228 10.68 -25.89 -28.12
N GLY A 229 9.65 -25.27 -27.56
CA GLY A 229 8.37 -25.05 -28.26
C GLY A 229 8.54 -24.14 -29.48
N LEU A 230 9.27 -23.04 -29.35
CA LEU A 230 9.59 -22.16 -30.47
C LEU A 230 10.43 -22.87 -31.55
N GLN A 231 11.40 -23.70 -31.15
CA GLN A 231 12.24 -24.45 -32.07
C GLN A 231 11.43 -25.49 -32.87
N GLN A 232 10.54 -26.23 -32.19
CA GLN A 232 9.65 -27.21 -32.84
C GLN A 232 8.72 -26.55 -33.86
N GLN A 233 8.30 -25.32 -33.59
CA GLN A 233 7.49 -24.51 -34.51
C GLN A 233 8.30 -23.90 -35.67
N GLY A 234 9.63 -24.06 -35.69
CA GLY A 234 10.50 -23.44 -36.69
C GLY A 234 10.51 -21.91 -36.62
N SER A 235 10.32 -21.33 -35.43
CA SER A 235 10.20 -19.89 -35.27
C SER A 235 11.49 -19.15 -35.61
N ALA A 236 11.38 -18.07 -36.38
CA ALA A 236 12.47 -17.12 -36.64
C ALA A 236 12.48 -15.92 -35.68
N ARG A 237 11.67 -15.97 -34.61
CA ARG A 237 11.58 -14.90 -33.60
C ARG A 237 12.95 -14.65 -32.99
N ALA A 238 13.34 -13.38 -32.87
CA ALA A 238 14.59 -12.99 -32.22
C ALA A 238 14.55 -13.32 -30.72
N VAL A 239 15.54 -14.04 -30.22
CA VAL A 239 15.62 -14.56 -28.85
C VAL A 239 16.91 -14.07 -28.19
N THR A 240 16.79 -13.54 -26.96
CA THR A 240 17.91 -13.35 -26.05
C THR A 240 17.65 -14.13 -24.77
N VAL A 241 18.62 -14.95 -24.33
CA VAL A 241 18.57 -15.70 -23.07
C VAL A 241 19.66 -15.18 -22.14
N LEU A 242 19.25 -14.52 -21.06
CA LEU A 242 20.11 -14.06 -19.98
C LEU A 242 20.04 -15.05 -18.82
N PHE A 243 21.07 -15.86 -18.63
CA PHE A 243 21.08 -16.92 -17.63
C PHE A 243 22.06 -16.60 -16.49
N GLY A 244 21.51 -16.26 -15.33
CA GLY A 244 22.27 -15.90 -14.14
C GLY A 244 22.59 -17.10 -13.25
N ALA A 245 23.86 -17.24 -12.87
CA ALA A 245 24.33 -18.23 -11.92
C ALA A 245 25.41 -17.65 -11.00
N ARG A 246 25.78 -18.34 -9.90
CA ARG A 246 26.83 -17.83 -9.01
C ARG A 246 28.20 -18.09 -9.62
N THR A 247 28.47 -19.35 -9.94
CA THR A 247 29.72 -19.84 -10.52
C THR A 247 29.46 -20.62 -11.81
N GLU A 248 30.51 -20.94 -12.56
CA GLU A 248 30.37 -21.71 -13.81
C GLU A 248 29.77 -23.11 -13.58
N ALA A 249 30.04 -23.72 -12.41
CA ALA A 249 29.49 -25.02 -12.02
C ALA A 249 27.96 -25.02 -11.80
N ASP A 250 27.35 -23.83 -11.75
CA ASP A 250 25.92 -23.64 -11.60
C ASP A 250 25.20 -23.45 -12.94
N LEU A 251 25.94 -23.31 -14.04
CA LEU A 251 25.40 -23.27 -15.39
C LEU A 251 25.20 -24.70 -15.91
N TYR A 252 23.99 -24.98 -16.40
CA TYR A 252 23.61 -26.29 -16.93
C TYR A 252 22.78 -26.15 -18.20
N CYS A 253 22.63 -27.24 -18.96
CA CYS A 253 22.02 -27.23 -20.29
C CYS A 253 22.70 -26.27 -21.29
N MET A 254 23.97 -25.88 -21.05
CA MET A 254 24.68 -24.92 -21.88
C MET A 254 24.94 -25.44 -23.30
N ASP A 255 25.25 -26.72 -23.47
CA ASP A 255 25.46 -27.32 -24.79
C ASP A 255 24.17 -27.32 -25.61
N GLU A 256 23.03 -27.57 -24.96
CA GLU A 256 21.71 -27.49 -25.60
C GLU A 256 21.39 -26.04 -26.02
N LEU A 257 21.61 -25.07 -25.14
CA LEU A 257 21.39 -23.64 -25.46
C LEU A 257 22.32 -23.15 -26.58
N ARG A 258 23.59 -23.59 -26.61
CA ARG A 258 24.54 -23.27 -27.69
C ARG A 258 24.17 -23.94 -29.01
N ALA A 259 23.68 -25.18 -28.98
CA ALA A 259 23.17 -25.85 -30.17
C ALA A 259 21.92 -25.14 -30.73
N MET A 260 21.02 -24.68 -29.84
CA MET A 260 19.90 -23.82 -30.23
C MET A 260 20.38 -22.52 -30.87
N GLU A 261 21.37 -21.86 -30.28
CA GLU A 261 21.95 -20.61 -30.81
C GLU A 261 22.53 -20.79 -32.23
N GLN A 262 23.22 -21.91 -32.49
CA GLN A 262 23.80 -22.21 -33.81
C GLN A 262 22.76 -22.63 -34.86
N GLY A 263 21.67 -23.26 -34.43
CA GLY A 263 20.63 -23.81 -35.31
C GLY A 263 19.35 -23.00 -35.40
N TRP A 264 19.28 -21.83 -34.77
CA TRP A 264 18.07 -20.99 -34.75
C TRP A 264 17.80 -20.37 -36.13
N ALA A 265 16.54 -20.31 -36.55
CA ALA A 265 16.18 -19.74 -37.85
C ALA A 265 16.34 -18.20 -37.88
N GLY A 266 16.26 -17.54 -36.72
CA GLY A 266 16.45 -16.10 -36.55
C GLY A 266 17.64 -15.75 -35.66
N GLN A 267 17.68 -14.53 -35.14
CA GLN A 267 18.72 -14.13 -34.19
C GLN A 267 18.50 -14.83 -32.84
N PHE A 268 19.53 -15.51 -32.34
CA PHE A 268 19.58 -16.05 -30.99
C PHE A 268 20.83 -15.52 -30.29
N ARG A 269 20.68 -15.03 -29.06
CA ARG A 269 21.80 -14.55 -28.24
C ARG A 269 21.76 -15.18 -26.86
N LEU A 270 22.76 -15.98 -26.53
CA LEU A 270 22.96 -16.54 -25.20
C LEU A 270 23.92 -15.68 -24.38
N VAL A 271 23.49 -15.24 -23.20
CA VAL A 271 24.28 -14.41 -22.29
C VAL A 271 24.33 -15.07 -20.90
N PRO A 272 25.32 -15.93 -20.61
CA PRO A 272 25.54 -16.44 -19.26
C PRO A 272 26.19 -15.37 -18.40
N VAL A 273 25.69 -15.18 -17.18
CA VAL A 273 26.16 -14.19 -16.21
C VAL A 273 26.53 -14.86 -14.89
N LEU A 274 27.74 -14.60 -14.40
CA LEU A 274 28.22 -15.13 -13.12
C LEU A 274 28.36 -14.03 -12.07
N SER A 275 27.62 -14.15 -10.96
CA SER A 275 27.63 -13.17 -9.86
C SER A 275 28.82 -13.31 -8.91
N GLU A 276 29.42 -14.50 -8.84
CA GLU A 276 30.52 -14.84 -7.93
C GLU A 276 31.74 -15.39 -8.69
N ALA A 277 31.94 -14.96 -9.95
CA ALA A 277 33.13 -15.33 -10.69
C ALA A 277 34.38 -14.68 -10.08
N GLN A 278 35.35 -15.50 -9.65
CA GLN A 278 36.63 -15.03 -9.14
C GLN A 278 37.33 -14.13 -10.18
N ALA A 279 37.99 -13.07 -9.71
CA ALA A 279 38.56 -12.03 -10.59
C ALA A 279 39.65 -12.57 -11.54
N ASP A 280 40.35 -13.63 -11.12
CA ASP A 280 41.41 -14.34 -11.82
C ASP A 280 40.93 -15.60 -12.57
N ALA A 281 39.66 -16.01 -12.40
CA ALA A 281 39.12 -17.14 -13.13
C ALA A 281 39.02 -16.84 -14.65
N PRO A 282 39.33 -17.81 -15.53
CA PRO A 282 39.32 -17.66 -16.99
C PRO A 282 37.89 -17.61 -17.60
N TRP A 283 36.97 -16.88 -16.95
CA TRP A 283 35.60 -16.66 -17.43
C TRP A 283 35.55 -15.46 -18.36
N THR A 284 35.16 -15.70 -19.61
CA THR A 284 35.03 -14.69 -20.68
C THR A 284 33.61 -14.17 -20.87
N GLY A 285 32.63 -14.76 -20.18
CA GLY A 285 31.23 -14.32 -20.22
C GLY A 285 30.95 -13.10 -19.33
N ALA A 286 29.68 -12.74 -19.21
CA ALA A 286 29.26 -11.61 -18.40
C ALA A 286 29.47 -11.90 -16.90
N ARG A 287 29.81 -10.84 -16.13
CA ARG A 287 30.07 -10.89 -14.69
C ARG A 287 29.14 -9.93 -13.95
N GLY A 288 28.86 -10.21 -12.68
CA GLY A 288 27.95 -9.41 -11.86
C GLY A 288 26.53 -9.97 -11.84
N LEU A 289 25.54 -9.14 -11.51
CA LEU A 289 24.15 -9.57 -11.49
C LEU A 289 23.52 -9.48 -12.89
N VAL A 290 22.55 -10.35 -13.20
CA VAL A 290 21.78 -10.27 -14.47
C VAL A 290 21.18 -8.88 -14.70
N THR A 291 20.81 -8.20 -13.62
CA THR A 291 20.29 -6.84 -13.64
C THR A 291 21.24 -5.82 -14.28
N GLU A 292 22.55 -6.02 -14.16
CA GLU A 292 23.54 -5.09 -14.73
C GLU A 292 23.60 -5.17 -16.27
N HIS A 293 23.18 -6.31 -16.82
CA HIS A 293 23.26 -6.60 -18.27
C HIS A 293 21.95 -6.34 -19.01
N VAL A 294 20.81 -6.39 -18.31
CA VAL A 294 19.47 -6.16 -18.90
C VAL A 294 19.40 -4.90 -19.78
N PRO A 295 19.88 -3.71 -19.36
CA PRO A 295 19.75 -2.50 -20.18
C PRO A 295 20.40 -2.58 -21.56
N GLN A 296 21.43 -3.41 -21.71
CA GLN A 296 22.20 -3.57 -22.96
C GLN A 296 21.56 -4.57 -23.93
N LEU A 297 20.52 -5.28 -23.48
CA LEU A 297 19.86 -6.37 -24.21
C LEU A 297 18.44 -6.01 -24.65
N LEU A 298 18.00 -4.78 -24.39
CA LEU A 298 16.64 -4.37 -24.67
C LEU A 298 16.45 -3.86 -26.09
N GLU A 299 15.38 -4.34 -26.71
CA GLU A 299 14.91 -3.92 -28.02
C GLU A 299 13.49 -3.34 -27.91
N PRO A 300 13.14 -2.30 -28.69
CA PRO A 300 11.79 -1.75 -28.70
C PRO A 300 10.74 -2.82 -29.01
N GLY A 301 9.66 -2.85 -28.22
CA GLY A 301 8.57 -3.79 -28.41
C GLY A 301 8.86 -5.23 -27.96
N MET A 302 10.05 -5.52 -27.43
CA MET A 302 10.44 -6.84 -26.92
C MET A 302 9.49 -7.32 -25.81
N HIS A 303 9.29 -8.63 -25.71
CA HIS A 303 8.58 -9.25 -24.59
C HIS A 303 9.60 -9.89 -23.64
N ALA A 304 9.44 -9.70 -22.33
CA ALA A 304 10.34 -10.25 -21.33
C ALA A 304 9.66 -11.34 -20.50
N TYR A 305 10.36 -12.45 -20.27
CA TYR A 305 9.92 -13.59 -19.47
C TYR A 305 10.95 -13.89 -18.39
N LEU A 306 10.58 -13.64 -17.15
CA LEU A 306 11.46 -13.68 -15.99
C LEU A 306 11.12 -14.88 -15.11
N CYS A 307 12.08 -15.76 -14.83
CA CYS A 307 11.82 -16.91 -13.98
C CYS A 307 13.00 -17.23 -13.06
N GLY A 308 12.72 -17.44 -11.77
CA GLY A 308 13.72 -17.87 -10.80
C GLY A 308 13.49 -17.30 -9.40
N PRO A 309 14.58 -17.02 -8.63
CA PRO A 309 14.48 -16.47 -7.29
C PRO A 309 13.73 -15.12 -7.26
N PRO A 310 12.83 -14.89 -6.29
CA PRO A 310 12.01 -13.67 -6.23
C PRO A 310 12.84 -12.39 -6.29
N ALA A 311 13.95 -12.32 -5.55
CA ALA A 311 14.82 -11.14 -5.52
C ALA A 311 15.38 -10.78 -6.91
N MET A 312 15.74 -11.79 -7.71
CA MET A 312 16.23 -11.59 -9.08
C MET A 312 15.08 -11.13 -9.98
N VAL A 313 13.95 -11.84 -9.96
CA VAL A 313 12.78 -11.52 -10.79
C VAL A 313 12.26 -10.12 -10.51
N ASP A 314 12.17 -9.73 -9.24
CA ASP A 314 11.71 -8.41 -8.82
C ASP A 314 12.68 -7.32 -9.28
N ALA A 315 13.98 -7.53 -9.10
CA ALA A 315 14.98 -6.55 -9.52
C ALA A 315 15.03 -6.37 -11.04
N VAL A 316 14.94 -7.45 -11.81
CA VAL A 316 14.90 -7.39 -13.29
C VAL A 316 13.59 -6.76 -13.76
N GLN A 317 12.45 -7.11 -13.17
CA GLN A 317 11.16 -6.51 -13.52
C GLN A 317 11.18 -5.00 -13.30
N VAL A 318 11.75 -4.55 -12.18
CA VAL A 318 11.96 -3.13 -11.91
C VAL A 318 12.79 -2.51 -13.03
N GLN A 319 13.93 -3.08 -13.38
CA GLN A 319 14.78 -2.52 -14.43
C GLN A 319 14.16 -2.51 -15.82
N LEU A 320 13.37 -3.52 -16.19
CA LEU A 320 12.68 -3.54 -17.48
C LEU A 320 11.61 -2.46 -17.57
N LEU A 321 10.84 -2.26 -16.49
CA LEU A 321 9.90 -1.14 -16.39
C LEU A 321 10.64 0.20 -16.40
N GLN A 322 11.78 0.28 -15.71
CA GLN A 322 12.66 1.43 -15.77
C GLN A 322 13.23 1.65 -17.16
N ALA A 323 13.42 0.65 -17.99
CA ALA A 323 13.93 0.83 -19.35
C ALA A 323 12.83 1.09 -20.38
N GLY A 324 11.58 1.26 -19.94
CA GLY A 324 10.44 1.63 -20.81
C GLY A 324 9.71 0.45 -21.43
N LEU A 325 10.00 -0.78 -21.03
CA LEU A 325 9.24 -1.94 -21.49
C LEU A 325 7.84 -1.93 -20.89
N ALA A 326 6.81 -2.02 -21.74
CA ALA A 326 5.42 -1.99 -21.30
C ALA A 326 5.13 -3.14 -20.33
N LYS A 327 4.44 -2.88 -19.23
CA LYS A 327 4.09 -3.90 -18.22
C LYS A 327 3.38 -5.11 -18.83
N ALA A 328 2.54 -4.89 -19.85
CA ALA A 328 1.83 -5.96 -20.56
C ALA A 328 2.78 -6.93 -21.30
N HIS A 329 4.01 -6.52 -21.57
CA HIS A 329 5.04 -7.32 -22.25
C HIS A 329 6.02 -7.96 -21.26
N ILE A 330 5.84 -7.77 -19.95
CA ILE A 330 6.67 -8.39 -18.91
C ILE A 330 5.85 -9.48 -18.22
N HIS A 331 6.34 -10.71 -18.33
CA HIS A 331 5.78 -11.90 -17.71
C HIS A 331 6.78 -12.42 -16.70
N ALA A 332 6.32 -12.79 -15.51
CA ALA A 332 7.21 -13.18 -14.42
C ALA A 332 6.64 -14.36 -13.64
N ASP A 333 7.51 -15.31 -13.31
CA ASP A 333 7.25 -16.42 -12.41
C ASP A 333 8.31 -16.47 -11.30
N ARG A 334 7.85 -16.57 -10.05
CA ARG A 334 8.71 -16.45 -8.85
C ARG A 334 8.69 -17.76 -8.10
N PHE A 335 9.86 -18.37 -7.95
CA PHE A 335 9.96 -19.61 -7.21
C PHE A 335 10.11 -19.31 -5.72
N VAL A 336 9.01 -19.44 -4.99
CA VAL A 336 8.96 -19.28 -3.53
C VAL A 336 8.92 -20.64 -2.84
N THR A 337 9.60 -20.77 -1.72
CA THR A 337 9.48 -21.97 -0.87
C THR A 337 8.13 -21.98 -0.15
N GLN A 338 7.66 -23.15 0.28
CA GLN A 338 6.43 -23.23 1.10
C GLN A 338 6.57 -22.42 2.39
N LYS A 339 7.76 -22.33 3.00
CA LYS A 339 8.02 -21.48 4.17
C LYS A 339 7.86 -19.99 3.85
N GLU A 340 8.31 -19.52 2.69
CA GLU A 340 8.15 -18.14 2.25
C GLU A 340 6.70 -17.83 1.79
N ALA A 341 6.04 -18.79 1.15
CA ALA A 341 4.64 -18.72 0.77
C ALA A 341 3.73 -18.70 2.00
N LEU A 342 3.98 -19.57 2.98
CA LEU A 342 3.32 -19.58 4.28
C LEU A 342 3.67 -18.35 5.10
N ALA A 343 4.90 -17.83 5.07
CA ALA A 343 5.20 -16.56 5.73
C ALA A 343 4.40 -15.40 5.11
N ARG A 344 4.19 -15.39 3.79
CA ARG A 344 3.35 -14.40 3.10
C ARG A 344 1.85 -14.59 3.40
N LEU A 345 1.37 -15.83 3.42
CA LEU A 345 0.00 -16.19 3.79
C LEU A 345 -0.27 -15.96 5.27
N ASP A 346 0.66 -16.25 6.18
CA ASP A 346 0.61 -15.93 7.61
C ASP A 346 0.58 -14.43 7.84
N THR A 347 1.23 -13.63 6.99
CA THR A 347 1.13 -12.17 7.04
C THR A 347 -0.27 -11.69 6.67
N GLU A 348 -1.00 -12.40 5.79
CA GLU A 348 -2.39 -12.10 5.38
C GLU A 348 -3.48 -12.83 6.23
N GLN A 349 -3.22 -14.00 6.82
CA GLN A 349 -4.15 -14.84 7.61
C GLN A 349 -4.18 -14.52 9.11
N THR A 350 -3.11 -13.95 9.67
CA THR A 350 -3.05 -13.62 11.10
C THR A 350 -3.95 -12.46 11.54
N ALA A 351 -4.75 -11.91 10.63
CA ALA A 351 -5.86 -11.05 10.97
C ALA A 351 -7.01 -11.81 11.69
N MET A 352 -7.05 -13.15 11.64
CA MET A 352 -8.22 -13.91 12.11
C MET A 352 -7.95 -15.10 13.05
N GLU A 353 -6.71 -15.32 13.50
CA GLU A 353 -6.46 -16.18 14.66
C GLU A 353 -6.68 -15.42 15.97
N THR A 354 -7.37 -16.03 16.93
CA THR A 354 -7.47 -15.53 18.30
C THR A 354 -6.08 -15.41 18.90
N ILE A 355 -5.54 -14.19 18.97
CA ILE A 355 -4.29 -13.87 19.64
C ILE A 355 -4.39 -14.37 21.10
N ALA A 356 -3.52 -15.32 21.45
CA ALA A 356 -3.49 -15.90 22.79
C ALA A 356 -3.22 -14.80 23.83
N PRO A 357 -3.86 -14.86 25.01
CA PRO A 357 -3.59 -13.89 26.07
C PRO A 357 -2.13 -13.97 26.53
N PRO A 358 -1.46 -12.84 26.79
CA PRO A 358 -0.13 -12.82 27.38
C PRO A 358 -0.14 -13.54 28.75
N GLN A 359 0.78 -14.49 28.91
CA GLN A 359 0.77 -15.41 30.05
C GLN A 359 1.58 -14.85 31.23
N GLY A 360 2.62 -14.07 30.96
CA GLY A 360 3.47 -13.41 31.97
C GLY A 360 3.12 -11.94 32.25
N LEU A 361 3.52 -11.42 33.43
CA LEU A 361 3.35 -10.01 33.78
C LEU A 361 4.11 -9.09 32.80
N GLY A 362 5.34 -9.44 32.40
CA GLY A 362 6.13 -8.66 31.43
C GLY A 362 5.45 -8.57 30.07
N GLU A 363 4.96 -9.69 29.54
CA GLU A 363 4.21 -9.73 28.27
C GLU A 363 2.92 -8.92 28.35
N ARG A 364 2.21 -8.96 29.48
CA ARG A 364 1.02 -8.14 29.73
C ARG A 364 1.35 -6.65 29.70
N LEU A 365 2.44 -6.23 30.33
CA LEU A 365 2.88 -4.84 30.36
C LEU A 365 3.28 -4.36 28.95
N VAL A 366 4.01 -5.17 28.19
CA VAL A 366 4.37 -4.86 26.79
C VAL A 366 3.12 -4.77 25.90
N ALA A 367 2.21 -5.73 26.00
CA ALA A 367 0.96 -5.71 25.26
C ALA A 367 0.12 -4.47 25.60
N LEU A 368 -0.01 -4.14 26.89
CA LEU A 368 -0.72 -2.95 27.36
C LEU A 368 -0.06 -1.66 26.85
N TRP A 369 1.27 -1.58 26.89
CA TRP A 369 2.04 -0.44 26.38
C TRP A 369 1.73 -0.15 24.90
N HIS A 370 1.60 -1.19 24.08
CA HIS A 370 1.26 -1.03 22.66
C HIS A 370 -0.11 -0.39 22.41
N TYR A 371 -1.05 -0.48 23.37
CA TYR A 371 -2.29 0.30 23.33
C TYR A 371 -2.06 1.70 23.91
N LEU A 372 -1.48 1.81 25.11
CA LEU A 372 -1.37 3.06 25.86
C LEU A 372 -0.61 4.15 25.11
N LYS A 373 0.44 3.80 24.35
CA LYS A 373 1.24 4.78 23.61
C LYS A 373 0.41 5.66 22.65
N PHE A 374 -0.69 5.14 22.11
CA PHE A 374 -1.56 5.90 21.20
C PHE A 374 -2.57 6.80 21.92
N PHE A 375 -2.67 6.74 23.26
CA PHE A 375 -3.45 7.69 24.05
C PHE A 375 -2.66 8.96 24.39
N LEU A 376 -1.41 9.08 23.94
CA LEU A 376 -0.55 10.24 24.20
C LEU A 376 -1.23 11.56 23.81
N PHE A 377 -1.84 11.64 22.62
CA PHE A 377 -2.50 12.86 22.17
C PHE A 377 -3.74 13.25 23.01
N HIS A 378 -4.38 12.28 23.68
CA HIS A 378 -5.46 12.58 24.62
C HIS A 378 -4.92 13.26 25.88
N VAL A 379 -3.82 12.72 26.41
CA VAL A 379 -3.15 13.29 27.59
C VAL A 379 -2.68 14.71 27.28
N GLU A 380 -2.04 14.90 26.12
CA GLU A 380 -1.60 16.22 25.64
C GLU A 380 -2.79 17.17 25.43
N GLY A 381 -3.86 16.72 24.78
CA GLY A 381 -5.05 17.52 24.53
C GLY A 381 -5.76 17.96 25.81
N LEU A 382 -5.90 17.06 26.80
CA LEU A 382 -6.47 17.38 28.11
C LEU A 382 -5.58 18.35 28.90
N ALA A 383 -4.26 18.17 28.84
CA ALA A 383 -3.31 19.09 29.48
C ALA A 383 -3.38 20.50 28.85
N VAL A 384 -3.52 20.59 27.52
CA VAL A 384 -3.73 21.87 26.83
C VAL A 384 -5.06 22.52 27.23
N ALA A 385 -6.15 21.76 27.28
CA ALA A 385 -7.44 22.29 27.74
C ALA A 385 -7.36 22.85 29.17
N ALA A 386 -6.70 22.12 30.08
CA ALA A 386 -6.48 22.58 31.44
C ALA A 386 -5.64 23.86 31.49
N ALA A 387 -4.58 23.96 30.67
CA ALA A 387 -3.74 25.15 30.58
C ALA A 387 -4.50 26.37 30.01
N LEU A 388 -5.41 26.16 29.05
CA LEU A 388 -6.28 27.21 28.51
C LEU A 388 -7.24 27.76 29.57
N PHE A 389 -7.81 26.90 30.43
CA PHE A 389 -8.62 27.36 31.57
C PHE A 389 -7.79 28.06 32.64
N ALA A 390 -6.58 27.56 32.92
CA ALA A 390 -5.68 28.13 33.92
C ALA A 390 -5.18 29.54 33.53
N GLY A 391 -5.21 29.89 32.25
CA GLY A 391 -4.88 31.24 31.77
C GLY A 391 -3.40 31.60 31.89
N GLY A 392 -3.08 32.83 31.49
CA GLY A 392 -1.76 33.45 31.65
C GLY A 392 -0.59 32.58 31.18
N GLY A 393 0.45 32.51 32.01
CA GLY A 393 1.70 31.79 31.71
C GLY A 393 1.52 30.29 31.42
N TRP A 394 0.47 29.65 31.95
CA TRP A 394 0.22 28.22 31.74
C TRP A 394 -0.04 27.89 30.28
N ILE A 395 -0.70 28.78 29.53
CA ILE A 395 -0.94 28.61 28.10
C ILE A 395 0.39 28.57 27.33
N THR A 396 1.28 29.52 27.62
CA THR A 396 2.61 29.57 26.98
C THR A 396 3.46 28.37 27.40
N ALA A 397 3.40 27.97 28.68
CA ALA A 397 4.10 26.79 29.17
C ALA A 397 3.62 25.51 28.48
N ALA A 398 2.31 25.36 28.23
CA ALA A 398 1.77 24.23 27.49
C ALA A 398 2.27 24.19 26.04
N LEU A 399 2.28 25.33 25.33
CA LEU A 399 2.80 25.43 23.97
C LEU A 399 4.28 25.04 23.89
N LEU A 400 5.12 25.63 24.75
CA LEU A 400 6.56 25.36 24.78
C LEU A 400 6.85 23.94 25.25
N GLY A 401 6.17 23.47 26.30
CA GLY A 401 6.31 22.13 26.85
C GLY A 401 5.95 21.06 25.83
N PHE A 402 4.79 21.18 25.18
CA PHE A 402 4.41 20.31 24.07
C PHE A 402 5.47 20.31 22.96
N SER A 403 5.88 21.51 22.51
CA SER A 403 6.80 21.63 21.38
C SER A 403 8.18 21.03 21.67
N LEU A 404 8.69 21.27 22.87
CA LEU A 404 9.97 20.71 23.34
C LEU A 404 9.86 19.20 23.53
N PHE A 405 8.78 18.70 24.13
CA PHE A 405 8.56 17.27 24.32
C PHE A 405 8.55 16.51 22.99
N SER A 406 7.77 16.97 22.00
CA SER A 406 7.72 16.30 20.69
C SER A 406 9.06 16.36 19.96
N THR A 407 9.69 17.54 19.93
CA THR A 407 10.94 17.75 19.18
C THR A 407 12.12 17.00 19.81
N LEU A 408 12.34 17.19 21.12
CA LEU A 408 13.45 16.53 21.82
C LEU A 408 13.19 15.02 21.95
N GLY A 409 11.95 14.61 22.15
CA GLY A 409 11.58 13.21 22.21
C GLY A 409 11.93 12.47 20.92
N ASP A 410 11.60 13.03 19.76
CA ASP A 410 11.97 12.43 18.47
C ASP A 410 13.48 12.45 18.20
N MET A 411 14.19 13.47 18.69
CA MET A 411 15.66 13.56 18.58
C MET A 411 16.37 12.53 19.47
N LEU A 412 15.87 12.28 20.68
CA LEU A 412 16.56 11.51 21.71
C LEU A 412 16.13 10.05 21.78
N LEU A 413 14.87 9.72 21.44
CA LEU A 413 14.33 8.37 21.65
C LEU A 413 14.42 7.47 20.41
N GLY A 414 14.88 7.99 19.28
CA GLY A 414 15.06 7.22 18.04
C GLY A 414 13.73 6.87 17.35
N ASP A 415 13.75 5.76 16.62
CA ASP A 415 12.61 5.34 15.80
C ASP A 415 11.73 4.28 16.51
N ASP A 416 10.46 4.21 16.14
CA ASP A 416 9.53 3.11 16.46
C ASP A 416 9.19 2.32 15.19
N THR A 417 9.89 1.20 15.01
CA THR A 417 9.65 0.25 13.91
C THR A 417 8.80 -0.95 14.33
N THR A 418 8.16 -0.90 15.50
CA THR A 418 7.37 -2.03 16.00
C THR A 418 6.07 -2.20 15.21
N THR A 419 5.69 -3.46 14.95
CA THR A 419 4.44 -3.87 14.29
C THR A 419 3.70 -4.89 15.16
N PRO A 420 3.23 -4.49 16.35
CA PRO A 420 2.53 -5.40 17.26
C PRO A 420 1.18 -5.80 16.68
N ARG A 421 0.72 -7.01 17.03
CA ARG A 421 -0.65 -7.46 16.71
C ARG A 421 -1.57 -7.20 17.89
N TYR A 422 -2.77 -6.73 17.60
CA TYR A 422 -3.73 -6.29 18.62
C TYR A 422 -4.87 -7.28 18.78
N ARG A 423 -5.02 -7.84 19.99
CA ARG A 423 -6.14 -8.75 20.34
C ARG A 423 -7.50 -8.05 20.34
N HIS A 424 -7.54 -6.76 20.70
CA HIS A 424 -8.76 -5.97 20.82
C HIS A 424 -8.63 -4.66 20.04
N PRO A 425 -8.57 -4.71 18.69
CA PRO A 425 -8.38 -3.51 17.86
C PRO A 425 -9.54 -2.50 17.98
N GLY A 426 -10.71 -2.93 18.48
CA GLY A 426 -11.81 -2.02 18.80
C GLY A 426 -11.45 -0.92 19.81
N VAL A 427 -10.53 -1.18 20.76
CA VAL A 427 -10.04 -0.17 21.72
C VAL A 427 -9.37 1.00 20.99
N LEU A 428 -8.58 0.67 19.97
CA LEU A 428 -7.88 1.64 19.10
C LEU A 428 -8.84 2.42 18.18
N THR A 429 -10.04 1.90 17.96
CA THR A 429 -11.08 2.64 17.21
C THR A 429 -11.85 3.57 18.13
N VAL A 430 -12.26 3.07 19.31
CA VAL A 430 -12.95 3.89 20.32
C VAL A 430 -12.09 5.07 20.76
N GLN A 431 -10.77 4.88 20.91
CA GLN A 431 -9.88 5.99 21.26
C GLN A 431 -9.88 7.10 20.18
N LEU A 432 -9.94 6.76 18.88
CA LEU A 432 -10.08 7.79 17.84
C LEU A 432 -11.42 8.53 17.93
N TRP A 433 -12.50 7.84 18.30
CA TRP A 433 -13.80 8.50 18.49
C TRP A 433 -13.78 9.49 19.67
N MET A 434 -13.01 9.17 20.72
CA MET A 434 -12.83 10.04 21.88
C MET A 434 -12.06 11.34 21.56
N ALA A 435 -11.43 11.44 20.39
CA ALA A 435 -10.82 12.69 19.94
C ALA A 435 -11.85 13.83 19.78
N LEU A 436 -13.10 13.53 19.41
CA LEU A 436 -14.15 14.54 19.21
C LEU A 436 -14.55 15.27 20.50
N PRO A 437 -14.91 14.58 21.60
CA PRO A 437 -15.19 15.28 22.86
C PRO A 437 -13.96 15.98 23.43
N VAL A 438 -12.74 15.45 23.25
CA VAL A 438 -11.52 16.14 23.68
C VAL A 438 -11.29 17.42 22.89
N LEU A 439 -11.44 17.40 21.56
CA LEU A 439 -11.29 18.58 20.72
C LEU A 439 -12.37 19.64 21.00
N LEU A 440 -13.62 19.20 21.24
CA LEU A 440 -14.69 20.09 21.69
C LEU A 440 -14.31 20.81 22.98
N LEU A 441 -13.76 20.10 23.96
CA LEU A 441 -13.30 20.69 25.22
C LEU A 441 -12.15 21.70 24.99
N ILE A 442 -11.16 21.36 24.16
CA ILE A 442 -10.04 22.25 23.84
C ILE A 442 -10.55 23.53 23.17
N CYS A 443 -11.39 23.41 22.14
CA CYS A 443 -11.93 24.57 21.43
C CYS A 443 -12.87 25.40 22.30
N PHE A 444 -13.65 24.75 23.17
CA PHE A 444 -14.46 25.44 24.17
C PHE A 444 -13.59 26.22 25.15
N ALA A 445 -12.54 25.62 25.72
CA ALA A 445 -11.61 26.30 26.62
C ALA A 445 -10.92 27.50 25.93
N ALA A 446 -10.53 27.33 24.66
CA ALA A 446 -9.92 28.38 23.86
C ALA A 446 -10.90 29.55 23.61
N VAL A 447 -12.14 29.26 23.21
CA VAL A 447 -13.20 30.27 23.04
C VAL A 447 -13.56 30.93 24.36
N TRP A 448 -13.68 30.17 25.44
CA TRP A 448 -13.95 30.67 26.79
C TRP A 448 -12.85 31.63 27.25
N SER A 449 -11.59 31.35 26.93
CA SER A 449 -10.44 32.18 27.32
C SER A 449 -10.44 33.58 26.72
N VAL A 450 -11.15 33.79 25.61
CA VAL A 450 -11.28 35.09 24.91
C VAL A 450 -12.71 35.66 24.97
N SER A 451 -13.62 35.00 25.69
CA SER A 451 -15.01 35.43 25.81
C SER A 451 -15.15 36.54 26.87
N PRO A 452 -16.00 37.56 26.65
CA PRO A 452 -16.18 38.65 27.61
C PRO A 452 -16.90 38.21 28.90
N GLY A 453 -17.73 37.16 28.84
CA GLY A 453 -18.43 36.60 29.99
C GLY A 453 -17.98 35.17 30.30
N ASP A 454 -18.65 34.49 31.23
CA ASP A 454 -18.40 33.07 31.55
C ASP A 454 -19.43 32.16 30.85
N PRO A 455 -19.22 31.79 29.57
CA PRO A 455 -20.21 30.99 28.85
C PRO A 455 -20.46 29.66 29.57
N LEU A 456 -21.74 29.36 29.76
CA LEU A 456 -22.23 28.18 30.48
C LEU A 456 -21.84 28.10 31.97
N GLY A 457 -21.30 29.18 32.56
CA GLY A 457 -20.82 29.18 33.94
C GLY A 457 -19.63 28.25 34.19
N ALA A 458 -18.89 27.90 33.13
CA ALA A 458 -17.83 26.90 33.20
C ALA A 458 -16.66 27.33 34.08
N GLY A 459 -16.27 28.60 34.01
CA GLY A 459 -15.22 29.20 34.83
C GLY A 459 -15.56 29.14 36.32
N ALA A 460 -16.77 29.58 36.68
CA ALA A 460 -17.25 29.53 38.05
C ALA A 460 -17.33 28.09 38.58
N LEU A 461 -17.86 27.16 37.78
CA LEU A 461 -17.96 25.74 38.14
C LEU A 461 -16.58 25.11 38.39
N LEU A 462 -15.65 25.32 37.46
CA LEU A 462 -14.29 24.78 37.56
C LEU A 462 -13.49 25.46 38.68
N SER A 463 -13.75 26.74 38.97
CA SER A 463 -13.14 27.43 40.10
C SER A 463 -13.61 26.84 41.43
N HIS A 464 -14.89 26.52 41.55
CA HIS A 464 -15.45 25.85 42.72
C HIS A 464 -14.82 24.46 42.94
N TRP A 465 -14.65 23.69 41.87
CA TRP A 465 -14.08 22.33 41.97
C TRP A 465 -12.57 22.32 42.23
N SER A 466 -11.82 23.20 41.58
CA SER A 466 -10.35 23.25 41.68
C SER A 466 -9.83 24.03 42.88
N GLY A 467 -10.64 24.94 43.43
CA GLY A 467 -10.21 25.90 44.45
C GLY A 467 -9.36 27.05 43.90
N VAL A 468 -9.21 27.15 42.57
CA VAL A 468 -8.46 28.21 41.89
C VAL A 468 -9.45 29.19 41.26
N ASP A 469 -9.25 30.50 41.42
CA ASP A 469 -10.08 31.51 40.74
C ASP A 469 -9.70 31.61 39.25
N LEU A 470 -10.34 30.78 38.43
CA LEU A 470 -10.07 30.72 36.99
C LEU A 470 -10.60 31.94 36.24
N LEU A 471 -11.63 32.61 36.77
CA LEU A 471 -12.14 33.84 36.17
C LEU A 471 -11.11 34.97 36.33
N ALA A 472 -10.56 35.14 37.53
CA ALA A 472 -9.46 36.08 37.75
C ALA A 472 -8.22 35.72 36.94
N ALA A 473 -7.88 34.43 36.83
CA ALA A 473 -6.75 33.97 36.04
C ALA A 473 -6.92 34.25 34.53
N ARG A 474 -8.13 34.08 34.01
CA ARG A 474 -8.48 34.44 32.64
C ARG A 474 -8.35 35.95 32.43
N ASP A 475 -8.91 36.76 33.31
CA ASP A 475 -8.88 38.23 33.16
C ASP A 475 -7.45 38.78 33.28
N ALA A 476 -6.56 38.09 34.00
CA ALA A 476 -5.13 38.39 34.07
C ALA A 476 -4.33 37.91 32.84
N THR A 477 -4.95 37.25 31.87
CA THR A 477 -4.27 36.70 30.68
C THR A 477 -3.86 37.81 29.72
N HIS A 478 -2.56 37.99 29.57
CA HIS A 478 -1.98 39.00 28.67
C HIS A 478 -2.02 38.59 27.19
N TRP A 479 -1.95 39.56 26.27
CA TRP A 479 -2.06 39.32 24.82
C TRP A 479 -1.07 38.29 24.26
N VAL A 480 0.15 38.21 24.83
CA VAL A 480 1.16 37.21 24.44
C VAL A 480 0.64 35.79 24.67
N HIS A 481 -0.10 35.56 25.76
CA HIS A 481 -0.69 34.27 26.07
C HIS A 481 -1.89 33.95 25.16
N HIS A 482 -2.60 34.96 24.65
CA HIS A 482 -3.61 34.75 23.60
C HIS A 482 -3.00 34.36 22.26
N VAL A 483 -1.80 34.88 21.92
CA VAL A 483 -1.04 34.38 20.77
C VAL A 483 -0.63 32.92 20.98
N SER A 484 -0.16 32.56 22.18
CA SER A 484 0.10 31.16 22.53
C SER A 484 -1.16 30.30 22.42
N ALA A 485 -2.31 30.81 22.89
CA ALA A 485 -3.61 30.12 22.82
C ALA A 485 -4.01 29.86 21.37
N PHE A 486 -3.86 30.84 20.47
CA PHE A 486 -4.10 30.68 19.04
C PHE A 486 -3.22 29.57 18.44
N LEU A 487 -1.91 29.62 18.70
CA LEU A 487 -0.94 28.67 18.14
C LEU A 487 -1.19 27.24 18.64
N ILE A 488 -1.36 27.06 19.96
CA ILE A 488 -1.57 25.73 20.55
C ILE A 488 -2.95 25.17 20.22
N THR A 489 -4.00 26.02 20.15
CA THR A 489 -5.34 25.56 19.79
C THR A 489 -5.39 25.10 18.35
N GLY A 490 -4.83 25.85 17.38
CA GLY A 490 -4.78 25.37 16.00
C GLY A 490 -3.88 24.14 15.82
N LEU A 491 -2.82 24.01 16.63
CA LEU A 491 -2.02 22.79 16.68
C LEU A 491 -2.82 21.59 17.19
N MET A 492 -3.65 21.76 18.21
CA MET A 492 -4.57 20.73 18.69
C MET A 492 -5.71 20.44 17.70
N ILE A 493 -6.22 21.43 16.96
CA ILE A 493 -7.16 21.20 15.86
C ILE A 493 -6.50 20.30 14.81
N GLY A 494 -5.22 20.52 14.48
CA GLY A 494 -4.46 19.61 13.64
C GLY A 494 -4.32 18.21 14.26
N MET A 495 -3.73 18.14 15.46
CA MET A 495 -3.30 16.88 16.07
C MET A 495 -4.46 16.00 16.59
N VAL A 496 -5.42 16.60 17.29
CA VAL A 496 -6.58 15.92 17.90
C VAL A 496 -7.78 15.94 16.96
N GLY A 497 -7.86 16.87 16.02
CA GLY A 497 -8.93 16.96 15.03
C GLY A 497 -8.59 16.30 13.71
N THR A 498 -7.73 16.95 12.94
CA THR A 498 -7.43 16.57 11.56
C THR A 498 -6.83 15.17 11.45
N ILE A 499 -5.88 14.78 12.31
CA ILE A 499 -5.23 13.47 12.20
C ILE A 499 -6.21 12.30 12.49
N PRO A 500 -6.98 12.27 13.59
CA PRO A 500 -8.00 11.24 13.76
C PRO A 500 -9.09 11.35 12.69
N GLY A 501 -9.44 12.57 12.27
CA GLY A 501 -10.38 12.82 11.18
C GLY A 501 -9.96 12.15 9.87
N HIS A 502 -8.69 12.29 9.50
CA HIS A 502 -8.06 11.65 8.34
C HIS A 502 -8.24 10.12 8.40
N GLU A 503 -7.75 9.48 9.46
CA GLU A 503 -7.84 8.02 9.65
C GLU A 503 -9.29 7.52 9.59
N LEU A 504 -10.21 8.21 10.28
CA LEU A 504 -11.61 7.81 10.32
C LEU A 504 -12.33 7.98 8.98
N THR A 505 -11.88 8.91 8.13
CA THR A 505 -12.47 9.10 6.79
C THR A 505 -12.07 8.05 5.76
N HIS A 506 -10.97 7.33 5.97
CA HIS A 506 -10.62 6.14 5.17
C HIS A 506 -11.53 4.94 5.44
N ARG A 507 -12.18 4.91 6.61
CA ARG A 507 -13.10 3.85 7.02
C ARG A 507 -14.48 4.04 6.40
N THR A 508 -14.53 4.12 5.08
CA THR A 508 -15.74 4.37 4.28
C THR A 508 -16.88 3.39 4.56
N TRP A 509 -16.54 2.21 5.08
CA TRP A 509 -17.47 1.14 5.44
C TRP A 509 -18.06 1.24 6.85
N GLU A 510 -17.57 2.14 7.70
CA GLU A 510 -17.97 2.29 9.11
C GLU A 510 -18.67 3.65 9.34
N PRO A 511 -20.01 3.70 9.37
CA PRO A 511 -20.76 4.97 9.39
C PRO A 511 -20.46 5.86 10.59
N VAL A 512 -20.21 5.28 11.76
CA VAL A 512 -19.89 6.03 12.98
C VAL A 512 -18.53 6.70 12.84
N SER A 513 -17.51 5.97 12.39
CA SER A 513 -16.18 6.53 12.13
C SER A 513 -16.24 7.64 11.10
N LEU A 514 -16.93 7.46 9.97
CA LEU A 514 -17.12 8.53 9.00
C LEU A 514 -17.83 9.76 9.59
N TRP A 515 -18.86 9.56 10.40
CA TRP A 515 -19.59 10.65 11.03
C TRP A 515 -18.69 11.45 11.99
N VAL A 516 -17.95 10.76 12.86
CA VAL A 516 -17.00 11.40 13.80
C VAL A 516 -15.88 12.09 13.03
N GLY A 517 -15.27 11.42 12.05
CA GLY A 517 -14.16 11.96 11.26
C GLY A 517 -14.53 13.25 10.54
N ARG A 518 -15.74 13.33 9.97
CA ARG A 518 -16.24 14.54 9.32
C ARG A 518 -16.48 15.69 10.30
N TRP A 519 -16.94 15.40 11.53
CA TRP A 519 -17.07 16.42 12.57
C TRP A 519 -15.72 16.95 13.02
N LEU A 520 -14.72 16.07 13.18
CA LEU A 520 -13.36 16.48 13.51
C LEU A 520 -12.76 17.41 12.44
N LEU A 521 -12.90 17.06 11.15
CA LEU A 521 -12.44 17.89 10.04
C LEU A 521 -13.19 19.23 9.91
N ALA A 522 -14.41 19.33 10.47
CA ALA A 522 -15.15 20.59 10.45
C ALA A 522 -14.49 21.69 11.30
N PHE A 523 -13.68 21.33 12.31
CA PHE A 523 -12.95 22.28 13.16
C PHE A 523 -11.82 23.01 12.44
N SER A 524 -11.29 22.43 11.36
CA SER A 524 -10.28 23.07 10.51
C SER A 524 -10.87 23.60 9.19
N PHE A 525 -12.20 23.62 9.06
CA PHE A 525 -12.91 23.94 7.81
C PHE A 525 -12.54 23.03 6.63
N ASP A 526 -11.88 21.89 6.87
CA ASP A 526 -11.38 21.02 5.82
C ASP A 526 -12.35 19.89 5.47
N VAL A 527 -13.62 20.23 5.35
CA VAL A 527 -14.70 19.27 5.16
C VAL A 527 -14.66 18.59 3.79
N GLY A 528 -13.94 19.18 2.83
CA GLY A 528 -13.64 18.59 1.53
C GLY A 528 -12.61 17.47 1.59
N PHE A 529 -11.77 17.41 2.63
CA PHE A 529 -10.72 16.41 2.78
C PHE A 529 -11.26 14.98 2.76
N ALA A 530 -12.39 14.72 3.42
CA ALA A 530 -13.06 13.42 3.43
C ALA A 530 -13.49 12.91 2.04
N ILE A 531 -13.46 13.77 1.02
CA ILE A 531 -13.80 13.47 -0.37
C ILE A 531 -12.51 13.50 -1.21
N GLU A 532 -11.80 14.62 -1.18
CA GLU A 532 -10.62 14.87 -1.99
C GLU A 532 -9.49 13.90 -1.64
N HIS A 533 -9.22 13.70 -0.35
CA HIS A 533 -8.12 12.86 0.09
C HIS A 533 -8.31 11.41 -0.37
N VAL A 534 -9.50 10.86 -0.10
CA VAL A 534 -9.86 9.46 -0.33
C VAL A 534 -9.97 9.14 -1.83
N TYR A 535 -10.62 10.02 -2.61
CA TYR A 535 -10.96 9.73 -4.02
C TYR A 535 -10.07 10.47 -5.04
N GLY A 536 -9.32 11.49 -4.60
CA GLY A 536 -8.42 12.31 -5.40
C GLY A 536 -6.97 12.07 -5.04
N HIS A 537 -6.50 12.62 -3.92
CA HIS A 537 -5.10 12.59 -3.52
C HIS A 537 -4.48 11.18 -3.53
N HIS A 538 -5.09 10.19 -2.87
CA HIS A 538 -4.57 8.80 -2.89
C HIS A 538 -4.45 8.18 -4.28
N ARG A 539 -5.24 8.64 -5.25
CA ARG A 539 -5.17 8.21 -6.65
C ARG A 539 -4.10 8.96 -7.43
N TYR A 540 -3.94 10.25 -7.17
CA TYR A 540 -3.14 11.17 -7.98
C TYR A 540 -1.85 11.65 -7.31
N VAL A 541 -1.54 11.17 -6.10
CA VAL A 541 -0.35 11.56 -5.33
C VAL A 541 0.92 11.51 -6.17
N SER A 542 1.77 12.50 -5.99
CA SER A 542 3.00 12.74 -6.75
C SER A 542 2.78 13.01 -8.25
N THR A 543 1.57 13.35 -8.68
CA THR A 543 1.29 13.79 -10.07
C THR A 543 0.86 15.25 -10.13
N LEU A 544 0.81 15.83 -11.33
CA LEU A 544 0.34 17.21 -11.52
C LEU A 544 -1.15 17.42 -11.25
N GLN A 545 -1.92 16.32 -11.13
CA GLN A 545 -3.37 16.36 -10.89
C GLN A 545 -3.70 16.47 -9.41
N ASP A 546 -2.77 16.10 -8.53
CA ASP A 546 -2.97 16.14 -7.09
C ASP A 546 -2.71 17.55 -6.53
N PRO A 547 -3.69 18.21 -5.90
CA PRO A 547 -3.51 19.52 -5.31
C PRO A 547 -2.56 19.53 -4.10
N ALA A 548 -2.45 18.43 -3.36
CA ALA A 548 -1.63 18.30 -2.16
C ALA A 548 -0.16 18.01 -2.45
N THR A 549 0.18 17.55 -3.67
CA THR A 549 1.58 17.35 -4.08
C THR A 549 2.27 18.70 -4.31
N ALA A 550 3.30 18.98 -3.50
CA ALA A 550 4.10 20.19 -3.65
C ALA A 550 5.18 20.02 -4.74
N PRO A 551 5.16 20.80 -5.84
CA PRO A 551 6.19 20.74 -6.85
C PRO A 551 7.51 21.35 -6.34
N ARG A 552 8.61 20.95 -6.98
CA ARG A 552 9.96 21.44 -6.68
C ARG A 552 10.02 22.96 -6.72
N GLY A 553 10.73 23.54 -5.76
CA GLY A 553 10.96 24.99 -5.65
C GLY A 553 9.78 25.79 -5.12
N ARG A 554 8.59 25.20 -4.95
CA ARG A 554 7.46 25.87 -4.32
C ARG A 554 7.78 26.10 -2.84
N ASN A 555 7.56 27.31 -2.33
CA ASN A 555 7.65 27.57 -0.89
C ASN A 555 6.35 27.15 -0.16
N VAL A 556 6.46 26.86 1.13
CA VAL A 556 5.35 26.37 1.96
C VAL A 556 4.17 27.32 2.01
N TYR A 557 4.37 28.63 2.10
CA TYR A 557 3.29 29.61 2.23
C TYR A 557 2.42 29.68 0.98
N ALA A 558 3.05 29.67 -0.20
CA ALA A 558 2.35 29.56 -1.47
C ALA A 558 1.64 28.21 -1.59
N HIS A 559 2.26 27.12 -1.11
CA HIS A 559 1.63 25.81 -1.13
C HIS A 559 0.36 25.76 -0.27
N VAL A 560 0.38 26.29 0.95
CA VAL A 560 -0.80 26.34 1.85
C VAL A 560 -2.02 26.94 1.14
N LEU A 561 -1.84 28.08 0.47
CA LEU A 561 -2.93 28.75 -0.25
C LEU A 561 -3.37 27.95 -1.49
N ILE A 562 -2.41 27.50 -2.31
CA ILE A 562 -2.70 26.79 -3.56
C ILE A 562 -3.39 25.46 -3.29
N SER A 563 -2.87 24.67 -2.35
CA SER A 563 -3.41 23.35 -1.99
C SER A 563 -4.80 23.50 -1.38
N THR A 564 -5.01 24.45 -0.45
CA THR A 564 -6.34 24.70 0.14
C THR A 564 -7.39 25.02 -0.93
N VAL A 565 -7.08 25.94 -1.86
CA VAL A 565 -8.05 26.36 -2.89
C VAL A 565 -8.29 25.24 -3.89
N ARG A 566 -7.22 24.63 -4.42
CA ARG A 566 -7.36 23.57 -5.44
C ARG A 566 -7.96 22.29 -4.86
N GLY A 567 -7.67 21.95 -3.61
CA GLY A 567 -8.26 20.83 -2.88
C GLY A 567 -9.77 20.99 -2.75
N ASN A 568 -10.25 22.17 -2.34
CA ASN A 568 -11.70 22.44 -2.28
C ASN A 568 -12.39 22.37 -3.66
N ILE A 569 -11.73 22.89 -4.70
CA ILE A 569 -12.20 22.78 -6.08
C ILE A 569 -12.26 21.30 -6.51
N SER A 570 -11.22 20.51 -6.22
CA SER A 570 -11.15 19.08 -6.52
C SER A 570 -12.28 18.32 -5.81
N ALA A 571 -12.45 18.54 -4.50
CA ALA A 571 -13.52 17.95 -3.69
C ALA A 571 -14.91 18.23 -4.29
N TRP A 572 -15.16 19.48 -4.69
CA TRP A 572 -16.42 19.88 -5.32
C TRP A 572 -16.67 19.12 -6.64
N HIS A 573 -15.67 19.02 -7.51
CA HIS A 573 -15.81 18.33 -8.79
C HIS A 573 -16.06 16.83 -8.60
N ILE A 574 -15.36 16.19 -7.67
CA ILE A 574 -15.55 14.78 -7.33
C ILE A 574 -16.99 14.54 -6.84
N GLU A 575 -17.46 15.36 -5.90
CA GLU A 575 -18.79 15.20 -5.31
C GLU A 575 -19.94 15.54 -6.28
N ALA A 576 -19.78 16.62 -7.05
CA ALA A 576 -20.74 16.96 -8.11
C ALA A 576 -20.81 15.86 -9.17
N GLY A 577 -19.67 15.26 -9.52
CA GLY A 577 -19.59 14.10 -10.42
C GLY A 577 -20.37 12.90 -9.89
N ARG A 578 -20.20 12.56 -8.61
CA ARG A 578 -20.97 11.49 -7.95
C ARG A 578 -22.47 11.74 -8.03
N LEU A 579 -22.92 12.94 -7.63
CA LEU A 579 -24.34 13.28 -7.62
C LEU A 579 -24.97 13.19 -9.01
N ARG A 580 -24.29 13.72 -10.04
CA ARG A 580 -24.74 13.61 -11.44
C ARG A 580 -24.87 12.16 -11.89
N ARG A 581 -23.89 11.31 -11.59
CA ARG A 581 -23.94 9.86 -11.90
C ARG A 581 -25.11 9.15 -11.22
N ARG A 582 -25.53 9.64 -10.05
CA ARG A 582 -26.71 9.16 -9.31
C ARG A 582 -28.03 9.80 -9.74
N GLY A 583 -28.04 10.71 -10.70
CA GLY A 583 -29.24 11.46 -11.09
C GLY A 583 -29.75 12.42 -10.02
N LEU A 584 -28.89 12.86 -9.09
CA LEU A 584 -29.23 13.78 -8.01
C LEU A 584 -28.76 15.21 -8.33
N ALA A 585 -29.49 16.21 -7.82
CA ALA A 585 -29.11 17.60 -7.94
C ALA A 585 -27.85 17.92 -7.12
N VAL A 586 -26.92 18.69 -7.70
CA VAL A 586 -25.67 19.10 -7.03
C VAL A 586 -25.93 19.99 -5.81
N LEU A 587 -26.89 20.91 -5.91
CA LEU A 587 -27.37 21.71 -4.79
C LEU A 587 -28.51 20.95 -4.08
N SER A 588 -28.14 19.99 -3.24
CA SER A 588 -29.10 19.20 -2.46
C SER A 588 -28.51 18.74 -1.14
N TRP A 589 -29.37 18.25 -0.23
CA TRP A 589 -28.94 17.63 1.02
C TRP A 589 -28.09 16.37 0.82
N HIS A 590 -28.15 15.75 -0.37
CA HIS A 590 -27.31 14.60 -0.71
C HIS A 590 -25.84 14.99 -0.93
N ASN A 591 -25.54 16.28 -1.10
CA ASN A 591 -24.19 16.78 -1.28
C ASN A 591 -23.42 16.76 0.04
N ALA A 592 -22.47 15.83 0.15
CA ALA A 592 -21.63 15.65 1.33
C ALA A 592 -20.71 16.85 1.58
N TYR A 593 -20.24 17.55 0.54
CA TYR A 593 -19.41 18.73 0.69
C TYR A 593 -20.19 19.88 1.34
N LEU A 594 -21.41 20.17 0.83
CA LEU A 594 -22.28 21.22 1.39
C LEU A 594 -22.71 20.95 2.82
N ARG A 595 -23.07 19.69 3.14
CA ARG A 595 -23.36 19.29 4.53
C ARG A 595 -22.16 19.51 5.44
N GLY A 596 -20.96 19.22 4.95
CA GLY A 596 -19.70 19.52 5.64
C GLY A 596 -19.57 21.01 5.96
N LEU A 597 -19.74 21.89 4.97
CA LEU A 597 -19.68 23.34 5.19
C LEU A 597 -20.69 23.81 6.23
N GLY A 598 -21.89 23.21 6.26
CA GLY A 598 -22.89 23.45 7.30
C GLY A 598 -22.41 23.08 8.72
N MET A 599 -21.63 22.00 8.86
CA MET A 599 -21.04 21.59 10.14
C MET A 599 -20.03 22.64 10.64
N SER A 600 -19.14 23.11 9.76
CA SER A 600 -18.19 24.19 10.09
C SER A 600 -18.89 25.50 10.43
N ALA A 601 -19.92 25.88 9.67
CA ALA A 601 -20.72 27.07 9.95
C ALA A 601 -21.41 26.99 11.32
N LEU A 602 -21.89 25.81 11.72
CA LEU A 602 -22.47 25.59 13.04
C LEU A 602 -21.45 25.75 14.17
N LEU A 603 -20.21 25.31 13.99
CA LEU A 603 -19.13 25.53 14.97
C LEU A 603 -18.81 27.03 15.13
N VAL A 604 -18.76 27.79 14.04
CA VAL A 604 -18.57 29.25 14.09
C VAL A 604 -19.76 29.93 14.78
N ALA A 605 -20.99 29.52 14.47
CA ALA A 605 -22.18 30.05 15.12
C ALA A 605 -22.21 29.73 16.63
N ALA A 606 -21.73 28.55 17.03
CA ALA A 606 -21.60 28.19 18.44
C ALA A 606 -20.54 29.07 19.14
N ALA A 607 -19.37 29.29 18.53
CA ALA A 607 -18.36 30.20 19.08
C ALA A 607 -18.90 31.64 19.22
N TRP A 608 -19.66 32.11 18.23
CA TRP A 608 -20.35 33.41 18.28
C TRP A 608 -21.39 33.46 19.40
N ALA A 609 -22.18 32.41 19.61
CA ALA A 609 -23.18 32.36 20.67
C ALA A 609 -22.55 32.36 22.07
N LEU A 610 -21.35 31.78 22.23
CA LEU A 610 -20.65 31.70 23.51
C LEU A 610 -19.92 32.99 23.89
N GLY A 611 -19.29 33.68 22.93
CA GLY A 611 -18.41 34.81 23.23
C GLY A 611 -18.50 36.01 22.28
N GLY A 612 -19.53 36.03 21.42
CA GLY A 612 -19.73 37.09 20.42
C GLY A 612 -18.75 37.04 19.25
N VAL A 613 -18.63 38.17 18.55
CA VAL A 613 -17.82 38.27 17.31
C VAL A 613 -16.34 38.00 17.57
N GLY A 614 -15.80 38.45 18.70
CA GLY A 614 -14.39 38.24 19.05
C GLY A 614 -14.04 36.75 19.17
N ALA A 615 -14.86 35.99 19.90
CA ALA A 615 -14.70 34.54 20.02
C ALA A 615 -14.86 33.80 18.69
N ALA A 616 -15.81 34.19 17.85
CA ALA A 616 -16.00 33.60 16.53
C ALA A 616 -14.79 33.84 15.62
N LEU A 617 -14.26 35.07 15.58
CA LEU A 617 -13.06 35.40 14.81
C LEU A 617 -11.82 34.66 15.33
N PHE A 618 -11.67 34.55 16.64
CA PHE A 618 -10.58 33.79 17.26
C PHE A 618 -10.66 32.30 16.91
N PHE A 619 -11.85 31.70 17.00
CA PHE A 619 -12.07 30.31 16.56
C PHE A 619 -11.74 30.14 15.07
N CYS A 620 -12.22 31.04 14.20
CA CYS A 620 -11.89 31.01 12.77
C CYS A 620 -10.38 31.11 12.52
N ALA A 621 -9.66 31.95 13.26
CA ALA A 621 -8.21 32.04 13.16
C ALA A 621 -7.55 30.71 13.54
N CYS A 622 -7.94 30.10 14.67
CA CYS A 622 -7.44 28.80 15.10
C CYS A 622 -7.74 27.69 14.09
N ALA A 623 -8.96 27.67 13.53
CA ALA A 623 -9.39 26.73 12.50
C ALA A 623 -8.55 26.84 11.22
N LEU A 624 -8.32 28.07 10.75
CA LEU A 624 -7.47 28.34 9.58
C LEU A 624 -6.01 27.99 9.85
N TRP A 625 -5.52 28.17 11.08
CA TRP A 625 -4.20 27.70 11.48
C TRP A 625 -4.12 26.16 11.47
N GLY A 626 -5.14 25.46 11.98
CA GLY A 626 -5.26 24.01 11.87
C GLY A 626 -5.28 23.53 10.41
N LYS A 627 -5.98 24.25 9.52
CA LYS A 627 -5.95 24.00 8.07
C LYS A 627 -4.56 24.21 7.48
N ALA A 628 -3.92 25.33 7.81
CA ALA A 628 -2.58 25.63 7.33
C ALA A 628 -1.57 24.55 7.76
N LEU A 629 -1.67 24.05 9.00
CA LEU A 629 -0.84 22.95 9.49
C LEU A 629 -0.99 21.68 8.66
N LEU A 630 -2.22 21.29 8.29
CA LEU A 630 -2.42 20.15 7.39
C LEU A 630 -1.75 20.38 6.02
N GLU A 631 -1.85 21.58 5.45
CA GLU A 631 -1.19 21.85 4.17
C GLU A 631 0.33 21.94 4.27
N ILE A 632 0.88 22.33 5.42
CA ILE A 632 2.32 22.22 5.70
C ILE A 632 2.73 20.74 5.77
N VAL A 633 1.88 19.88 6.33
CA VAL A 633 2.07 18.44 6.37
C VAL A 633 2.05 17.84 4.95
N ASN A 634 1.01 18.12 4.16
CA ASN A 634 0.93 17.74 2.74
C ASN A 634 2.17 18.20 1.96
N TYR A 635 2.58 19.46 2.20
CA TYR A 635 3.78 20.03 1.60
C TYR A 635 5.01 19.18 1.91
N MET A 636 5.29 18.89 3.17
CA MET A 636 6.52 18.19 3.55
C MET A 636 6.51 16.70 3.18
N GLU A 637 5.34 16.06 3.18
CA GLU A 637 5.15 14.64 2.87
C GLU A 637 5.20 14.32 1.38
N HIS A 638 4.85 15.29 0.52
CA HIS A 638 4.79 15.12 -0.93
C HIS A 638 5.69 16.08 -1.70
N TYR A 639 6.67 16.70 -1.04
CA TYR A 639 7.54 17.68 -1.67
C TYR A 639 8.44 17.07 -2.76
N GLY A 640 8.29 17.58 -3.98
CA GLY A 640 9.23 17.41 -5.08
C GLY A 640 9.28 16.02 -5.74
N ILE A 641 8.61 15.03 -5.16
CA ILE A 641 8.46 13.69 -5.71
C ILE A 641 7.51 13.75 -6.91
N VAL A 642 7.83 12.98 -7.96
CA VAL A 642 7.00 12.85 -9.16
C VAL A 642 6.68 11.38 -9.40
N ARG A 643 5.50 11.10 -9.96
CA ARG A 643 5.05 9.75 -10.29
C ARG A 643 4.47 9.74 -11.69
N ASP A 644 4.73 8.67 -12.43
CA ASP A 644 4.00 8.37 -13.65
C ASP A 644 2.52 8.03 -13.30
N PRO A 645 1.53 8.81 -13.76
CA PRO A 645 0.12 8.56 -13.47
C PRO A 645 -0.37 7.16 -13.89
N ALA A 646 0.29 6.51 -14.85
CA ALA A 646 -0.04 5.16 -15.30
C ALA A 646 0.45 4.05 -14.35
N GLN A 647 1.36 4.36 -13.43
CA GLN A 647 1.90 3.42 -12.44
C GLN A 647 1.10 3.46 -11.14
N PRO A 648 0.94 2.34 -10.42
CA PRO A 648 0.33 2.37 -9.10
C PRO A 648 1.17 3.18 -8.10
N VAL A 649 0.51 3.69 -7.06
CA VAL A 649 1.20 4.29 -5.92
C VAL A 649 2.06 3.22 -5.23
N GLN A 650 3.23 3.61 -4.76
CA GLN A 650 4.23 2.73 -4.16
C GLN A 650 4.83 3.47 -2.95
N PRO A 651 5.44 2.78 -1.98
CA PRO A 651 6.04 3.43 -0.81
C PRO A 651 7.07 4.52 -1.14
N ARG A 652 7.68 4.46 -2.33
CA ARG A 652 8.60 5.50 -2.82
C ARG A 652 7.94 6.79 -3.30
N HIS A 653 6.60 6.90 -3.33
CA HIS A 653 5.89 8.07 -3.86
C HIS A 653 5.48 9.10 -2.80
N SER A 654 6.08 9.04 -1.61
CA SER A 654 5.92 10.02 -0.53
C SER A 654 7.12 9.95 0.42
N TRP A 655 7.25 10.97 1.27
CA TRP A 655 8.22 10.99 2.37
C TRP A 655 7.65 10.31 3.62
N ASN A 656 8.52 9.62 4.38
CA ASN A 656 8.17 8.79 5.51
C ASN A 656 8.94 9.18 6.79
N THR A 657 8.39 8.92 7.97
CA THR A 657 9.16 9.01 9.22
C THR A 657 8.69 8.01 10.27
N ASN A 658 9.66 7.37 10.92
CA ASN A 658 9.43 6.41 12.00
C ASN A 658 9.78 6.99 13.37
N LYS A 659 9.94 8.31 13.48
CA LYS A 659 10.33 8.96 14.72
C LYS A 659 9.30 8.71 15.81
N ARG A 660 9.78 8.28 16.98
CA ARG A 660 8.97 7.58 17.98
C ARG A 660 7.83 8.41 18.54
N VAL A 661 8.09 9.64 18.98
CA VAL A 661 7.06 10.49 19.60
C VAL A 661 6.05 10.93 18.54
N SER A 662 6.51 11.32 17.35
CA SER A 662 5.61 11.59 16.22
C SER A 662 4.73 10.37 15.89
N SER A 663 5.32 9.17 15.83
CA SER A 663 4.57 7.93 15.54
C SER A 663 3.53 7.63 16.62
N TRP A 664 3.80 7.93 17.89
CA TRP A 664 2.85 7.69 18.98
C TRP A 664 1.72 8.72 18.99
N ALA A 665 2.06 10.01 18.89
CA ALA A 665 1.09 11.10 18.91
C ALA A 665 0.16 11.07 17.69
N MET A 666 0.67 10.62 16.54
CA MET A 666 -0.09 10.53 15.29
C MET A 666 -0.50 9.10 14.93
N PHE A 667 -0.45 8.19 15.91
CA PHE A 667 -0.88 6.80 15.77
C PHE A 667 -0.39 6.16 14.47
N ASN A 668 0.93 6.17 14.26
CA ASN A 668 1.63 5.61 13.10
C ASN A 668 1.28 6.18 11.72
N LEU A 669 0.43 7.20 11.57
CA LEU A 669 0.19 7.84 10.26
C LEU A 669 1.47 8.45 9.66
N THR A 670 2.48 8.68 10.49
CA THR A 670 3.84 9.03 10.08
C THR A 670 4.50 8.00 9.15
N ARG A 671 4.01 6.76 9.16
CA ARG A 671 4.34 5.67 8.22
C ARG A 671 3.65 5.88 6.87
N HIS A 672 3.79 7.12 6.38
CA HIS A 672 3.03 7.72 5.31
C HIS A 672 3.19 6.99 3.97
N SER A 673 4.39 6.48 3.71
CA SER A 673 4.68 5.66 2.53
C SER A 673 3.82 4.41 2.44
N HIS A 674 3.57 3.72 3.56
CA HIS A 674 2.65 2.59 3.54
C HIS A 674 1.22 3.05 3.40
N HIS A 675 0.84 4.11 4.12
CA HIS A 675 -0.50 4.69 4.04
C HIS A 675 -0.88 5.06 2.60
N HIS A 676 -0.01 5.69 1.81
CA HIS A 676 -0.35 6.01 0.42
C HIS A 676 -0.28 4.82 -0.54
N ALA A 677 0.57 3.84 -0.26
CA ALA A 677 0.57 2.60 -1.03
C ALA A 677 -0.69 1.77 -0.77
N GLN A 678 -1.24 1.83 0.46
CA GLN A 678 -2.36 1.04 0.97
C GLN A 678 -3.17 1.88 2.00
N GLY A 679 -4.03 2.79 1.51
CA GLY A 679 -4.75 3.77 2.34
C GLY A 679 -5.88 3.20 3.21
N GLU A 680 -6.30 1.96 2.95
CA GLU A 680 -7.29 1.24 3.73
C GLU A 680 -6.71 0.59 4.98
N VAL A 681 -5.40 0.37 5.01
CA VAL A 681 -4.74 -0.30 6.13
C VAL A 681 -4.88 0.60 7.35
N PRO A 682 -5.55 0.12 8.41
CA PRO A 682 -5.77 0.94 9.59
C PRO A 682 -4.41 1.22 10.24
N TYR A 683 -4.34 2.36 10.90
CA TYR A 683 -3.08 2.94 11.36
C TYR A 683 -2.19 1.97 12.17
N GLN A 684 -2.79 1.08 12.96
CA GLN A 684 -2.05 0.17 13.83
C GLN A 684 -1.28 -0.92 13.08
N ASP A 685 -1.69 -1.20 11.84
CA ASP A 685 -1.13 -2.24 10.96
C ASP A 685 -0.16 -1.64 9.92
N LEU A 686 0.04 -0.31 9.93
CA LEU A 686 0.94 0.36 9.02
C LEU A 686 2.40 -0.11 9.19
N GLN A 687 3.06 -0.39 8.08
CA GLN A 687 4.45 -0.88 8.05
C GLN A 687 5.44 0.27 8.04
N PRO A 688 6.57 0.18 8.78
CA PRO A 688 7.48 1.31 8.97
C PRO A 688 8.32 1.67 7.73
N TYR A 689 8.54 0.75 6.79
CA TYR A 689 9.39 0.93 5.60
C TYR A 689 10.64 1.83 5.82
N PRO A 690 11.65 1.37 6.57
CA PRO A 690 12.84 2.19 6.87
C PRO A 690 13.66 2.56 5.63
N ASN A 691 13.48 1.83 4.52
CA ASN A 691 14.14 2.06 3.24
C ASN A 691 13.27 2.87 2.25
N ALA A 692 12.13 3.43 2.69
CA ALA A 692 11.39 4.39 1.89
C ALA A 692 12.08 5.76 1.92
N PRO A 693 11.70 6.72 1.06
CA PRO A 693 12.20 8.09 1.14
C PRO A 693 11.88 8.68 2.52
N MET A 694 12.91 8.97 3.32
CA MET A 694 12.71 9.44 4.70
C MET A 694 12.77 10.97 4.80
N MET A 695 11.85 11.54 5.60
CA MET A 695 11.87 12.94 6.04
C MET A 695 13.15 13.27 6.83
N ILE A 696 13.38 14.56 7.09
CA ILE A 696 14.54 15.05 7.85
C ILE A 696 14.44 14.81 9.36
N GLY A 697 13.25 14.53 9.90
CA GLY A 697 13.03 14.32 11.33
C GLY A 697 11.58 13.91 11.65
N GLY A 698 11.17 14.19 12.89
CA GLY A 698 9.77 14.06 13.30
C GLY A 698 8.91 15.17 12.70
N TYR A 699 7.60 15.11 12.91
CA TYR A 699 6.65 16.04 12.28
C TYR A 699 6.88 17.47 12.74
N LEU A 700 6.96 17.72 14.05
CA LEU A 700 7.09 19.09 14.56
C LEU A 700 8.44 19.73 14.18
N THR A 701 9.52 18.94 14.20
CA THR A 701 10.83 19.37 13.67
C THR A 701 10.72 19.74 12.21
N THR A 702 10.07 18.90 11.40
CA THR A 702 9.99 19.09 9.95
C THR A 702 9.07 20.24 9.57
N ILE A 703 7.95 20.44 10.27
CA ILE A 703 7.07 21.62 10.17
C ILE A 703 7.89 22.89 10.44
N SER A 704 8.66 22.91 11.53
CA SER A 704 9.49 24.07 11.90
C SER A 704 10.53 24.41 10.83
N VAL A 705 11.13 23.40 10.21
CA VAL A 705 12.06 23.58 9.09
C VAL A 705 11.34 24.05 7.82
N ALA A 706 10.17 23.49 7.51
CA ALA A 706 9.38 23.86 6.32
C ALA A 706 8.97 25.34 6.35
N LEU A 707 8.67 25.87 7.53
CA LEU A 707 8.38 27.29 7.78
C LEU A 707 9.59 28.22 7.58
N ILE A 708 10.78 27.70 7.30
CA ILE A 708 11.97 28.47 6.93
C ILE A 708 12.39 28.05 5.51
N PRO A 709 11.77 28.59 4.43
CA PRO A 709 11.96 28.09 3.07
C PRO A 709 13.43 27.97 2.59
N PRO A 710 14.34 28.91 2.91
CA PRO A 710 15.76 28.74 2.57
C PRO A 710 16.39 27.50 3.22
N LEU A 711 16.07 27.22 4.49
CA LEU A 711 16.56 26.05 5.21
C LEU A 711 15.91 24.76 4.69
N TRP A 712 14.59 24.79 4.46
CA TRP A 712 13.86 23.69 3.83
C TRP A 712 14.50 23.27 2.50
N HIS A 713 14.69 24.23 1.58
CA HIS A 713 15.30 23.93 0.28
C HIS A 713 16.73 23.41 0.42
N LYS A 714 17.52 23.96 1.35
CA LYS A 714 18.89 23.49 1.62
C LYS A 714 18.92 22.02 2.05
N LEU A 715 17.96 21.57 2.86
CA LEU A 715 17.91 20.20 3.39
C LEU A 715 17.19 19.21 2.46
N MET A 716 16.11 19.63 1.81
CA MET A 716 15.26 18.74 1.01
C MET A 716 15.68 18.63 -0.45
N THR A 717 16.33 19.63 -1.05
CA THR A 717 16.81 19.53 -2.45
C THR A 717 17.77 18.35 -2.65
N PRO A 718 18.77 18.11 -1.78
CA PRO A 718 19.62 16.93 -1.89
C PRO A 718 18.84 15.61 -1.76
N LYS A 719 17.83 15.56 -0.88
CA LYS A 719 16.97 14.38 -0.71
C LYS A 719 16.11 14.11 -1.94
N VAL A 720 15.50 15.14 -2.54
CA VAL A 720 14.72 15.02 -3.79
C VAL A 720 15.64 14.54 -4.94
N ARG A 721 16.87 15.05 -5.03
CA ARG A 721 17.84 14.56 -6.02
C ARG A 721 18.29 13.11 -5.76
N ALA A 722 18.44 12.71 -4.50
CA ALA A 722 18.68 11.31 -4.16
C ALA A 722 17.48 10.43 -4.54
N TRP A 723 16.25 10.94 -4.38
CA TRP A 723 15.05 10.27 -4.84
C TRP A 723 15.06 10.01 -6.36
N ASP A 724 15.42 11.02 -7.16
CA ASP A 724 15.55 10.90 -8.63
C ASP A 724 16.53 9.79 -9.04
N ARG A 725 17.63 9.69 -8.31
CA ARG A 725 18.70 8.71 -8.58
C ARG A 725 18.27 7.30 -8.14
N ASP A 726 17.81 7.17 -6.90
CA ASP A 726 17.73 5.88 -6.21
C ASP A 726 16.35 5.22 -6.31
N TYR A 727 15.28 6.01 -6.53
CA TYR A 727 13.89 5.51 -6.46
C TYR A 727 13.12 5.69 -7.76
N ALA A 728 13.33 6.79 -8.50
CA ALA A 728 12.58 7.08 -9.71
C ALA A 728 12.87 6.04 -10.81
N ASN A 729 11.81 5.56 -11.47
CA ASN A 729 11.95 4.79 -12.71
C ASN A 729 12.23 5.71 -13.92
N ALA A 730 12.54 5.21 -15.12
CA ALA A 730 12.91 6.17 -16.19
C ALA A 730 11.78 7.11 -16.60
N ALA A 731 10.52 6.65 -16.62
CA ALA A 731 9.41 7.55 -16.91
C ALA A 731 9.36 8.69 -15.89
N GLU A 732 9.54 8.37 -14.62
CA GLU A 732 9.60 9.36 -13.54
C GLU A 732 10.88 10.20 -13.55
N ARG A 733 12.02 9.66 -14.00
CA ARG A 733 13.25 10.45 -14.17
C ARG A 733 13.07 11.51 -15.25
N VAL A 734 12.37 11.20 -16.35
CA VAL A 734 11.99 12.21 -17.35
C VAL A 734 11.09 13.27 -16.74
N LEU A 735 10.06 12.86 -15.98
CA LEU A 735 9.19 13.79 -15.25
C LEU A 735 9.95 14.63 -14.22
N ALA A 736 10.97 14.05 -13.57
CA ALA A 736 11.80 14.69 -12.56
C ALA A 736 12.70 15.75 -13.19
N VAL A 737 13.32 15.46 -14.33
CA VAL A 737 14.09 16.44 -15.12
C VAL A 737 13.18 17.61 -15.53
N GLN A 738 11.97 17.34 -16.02
CA GLN A 738 10.99 18.38 -16.35
C GLN A 738 10.55 19.19 -15.12
N ALA A 739 10.36 18.53 -13.97
CA ALA A 739 10.04 19.19 -12.71
C ALA A 739 11.19 20.08 -12.20
N SER A 740 12.44 19.60 -12.29
CA SER A 740 13.64 20.36 -11.96
C SER A 740 13.80 21.59 -12.86
N ALA A 741 13.63 21.43 -14.18
CA ALA A 741 13.71 22.53 -15.12
C ALA A 741 12.66 23.62 -14.83
N ARG A 742 11.41 23.23 -14.54
CA ARG A 742 10.36 24.18 -14.10
C ARG A 742 10.68 24.89 -12.80
N ALA A 743 11.43 24.25 -11.91
CA ALA A 743 11.87 24.82 -10.64
C ALA A 743 13.16 25.65 -10.77
N GLY A 744 13.76 25.75 -11.96
CA GLY A 744 15.04 26.42 -12.17
C GLY A 744 16.23 25.69 -11.54
N TRP A 745 16.09 24.38 -11.24
CA TRP A 745 17.19 23.58 -10.73
C TRP A 745 18.08 23.14 -11.90
N THR A 746 19.38 23.37 -11.79
CA THR A 746 20.35 22.81 -12.73
C THR A 746 20.35 21.29 -12.60
N ALA A 747 20.54 20.61 -13.74
CA ALA A 747 20.63 19.15 -13.82
C ALA A 747 21.69 18.58 -12.88
#